data_AF-A0A7V7JJS6-F1
#
_entry.id   AF-A0A7V7JJS6-F1
#
_cell.length_a   1.000
_cell.length_b   1.000
_cell.length_c   1.000
_cell.angle_alpha   90.00
_cell.angle_beta   90.00
_cell.angle_gamma   90.00
#
_symmetry.space_group_name_H-M   'P 1'
#
loop_
_entity.id
_entity.type
_entity.pdbx_description
1 polymer ?
#
loop_
_entity_poly.entity_id
_entity_poly.type
_entity_poly.pdbx_seq_one_letter_code
_entity_poly.pdbx_strand_id
1 'polypeptide(L)'
;MTTLDTSSDKLVFDDEFTSLSLRNSSNQNGVWDTQFIFGGRTLSSNNEAEFYIDPAYNNLGINPFSISSSGLTITASPTPSNVLSQVQNLPYLSGLIESDKSFAQTYGYFEMKAKLPAGQGLWPAFWLLATDGSWPPEIDVMEVLGNQMTTLWATTHSSTNGTYGQHPTVADMSQGYHTYGVDWEPNTITFYFDGQSIFSEATPNDMHKPMYMIANLAVGGTGSWPGATDGSTHFPAQMDIAYIRAYASANTIPSIDTAPAPTGTTTSSSGSTSPPATTPTTTPTTTPTTTPTTTPTTSAWVGDPAQSAAPVVQVTGGSTAATLTADSRSTKFYSPNGHDTFVAGSGDDTFLITNSETIVLPASHGVETVEWWGNTSYTMPSGITDLVMKHSGTGIANDGHVRMVASDYGNTLVAGAGQDLLVGGAGADTFVVKGGTATDTIASLGSGDKIAVSNSYADYATALTHMTQIGSDVDLDMGGGQHLILRGVALSSVNAGEFAFSSPASVSTPTTTPTTTPTPTPTASTWIGDPAQSAAPVVQVTGGSTSGVLFADSRPTKFYSPNGHDLFVGGSGDDTFVITNAESIVLPTAHGVETVEWWGTNTYLMPTGITNLTMKHAGTGVANDGHVRMVASDYGNTLVAGAGQDLMVGGAGADTFVIRGGTGTDTIAKLAAGDKVALTNSYTDYATARSHMTQAGADVDLDMGHGQHLILRGTALASVNAGEFTFSNATDLSQYLHHYS
;
A
#
# COMPACT_ATOMS: atom_id res chain seq x y z
N MET A 1 -16.72 -32.53 20.67
CA MET A 1 -15.33 -32.26 20.32
C MET A 1 -14.49 -32.61 21.52
N THR A 2 -13.44 -33.39 21.32
CA THR A 2 -12.41 -33.67 22.31
C THR A 2 -11.32 -32.63 22.15
N THR A 3 -10.92 -32.01 23.25
CA THR A 3 -9.76 -31.10 23.32
C THR A 3 -8.49 -31.91 23.23
N LEU A 4 -7.52 -31.43 22.46
CA LEU A 4 -6.17 -31.98 22.41
C LEU A 4 -5.54 -32.02 23.82
N ASP A 5 -4.96 -33.16 24.19
CA ASP A 5 -4.16 -33.32 25.40
C ASP A 5 -2.77 -33.86 25.04
N THR A 6 -1.81 -32.96 24.87
CA THR A 6 -0.40 -33.30 24.61
C THR A 6 0.42 -33.45 25.89
N SER A 7 -0.20 -33.49 27.07
CA SER A 7 0.54 -33.48 28.35
C SER A 7 1.42 -34.73 28.57
N SER A 8 1.13 -35.82 27.85
CA SER A 8 1.96 -37.03 27.82
C SER A 8 2.97 -37.06 26.68
N ASP A 9 2.92 -36.11 25.74
CA ASP A 9 3.69 -36.18 24.50
C ASP A 9 5.03 -35.45 24.63
N LYS A 10 6.03 -35.96 23.93
CA LYS A 10 7.37 -35.40 23.94
C LYS A 10 7.59 -34.57 22.69
N LEU A 11 7.91 -33.28 22.83
CA LEU A 11 8.40 -32.46 21.73
C LEU A 11 9.69 -33.07 21.15
N VAL A 12 9.68 -33.40 19.87
CA VAL A 12 10.80 -34.06 19.16
C VAL A 12 11.31 -33.25 17.97
N PHE A 13 10.53 -32.26 17.52
CA PHE A 13 10.94 -31.26 16.56
C PHE A 13 10.22 -29.96 16.87
N ASP A 14 10.95 -28.85 16.76
CA ASP A 14 10.40 -27.50 16.75
C ASP A 14 11.24 -26.61 15.84
N ASP A 15 10.56 -25.71 15.14
CA ASP A 15 11.15 -24.49 14.60
C ASP A 15 10.22 -23.32 14.96
N GLU A 16 10.71 -22.45 15.84
CA GLU A 16 10.04 -21.21 16.25
C GLU A 16 10.37 -20.03 15.31
N PHE A 17 11.11 -20.30 14.23
CA PHE A 17 11.50 -19.35 13.20
C PHE A 17 12.19 -18.08 13.71
N THR A 18 12.96 -18.20 14.80
CA THR A 18 13.88 -17.13 15.24
C THR A 18 14.98 -16.84 14.21
N SER A 19 15.23 -17.81 13.31
CA SER A 19 16.02 -17.68 12.09
C SER A 19 15.56 -18.75 11.10
N LEU A 20 15.76 -18.54 9.79
CA LEU A 20 15.46 -19.55 8.78
C LEU A 20 16.71 -20.34 8.39
N SER A 21 16.76 -21.62 8.76
CA SER A 21 17.88 -22.51 8.42
C SER A 21 17.63 -23.26 7.10
N LEU A 22 17.87 -22.59 5.98
CA LEU A 22 17.72 -23.20 4.64
C LEU A 22 18.86 -24.17 4.33
N ARG A 23 18.51 -25.31 3.74
CA ARG A 23 19.45 -26.28 3.20
C ARG A 23 19.84 -25.87 1.77
N ASN A 24 21.12 -25.69 1.52
CA ASN A 24 21.64 -25.30 0.21
C ASN A 24 23.12 -25.71 0.07
N SER A 25 23.76 -25.33 -1.05
CA SER A 25 25.17 -25.64 -1.32
C SER A 25 26.14 -25.12 -0.25
N SER A 26 25.78 -24.05 0.45
CA SER A 26 26.56 -23.43 1.53
C SER A 26 26.16 -23.94 2.93
N ASN A 27 24.97 -24.52 3.07
CA ASN A 27 24.48 -25.11 4.32
C ASN A 27 23.84 -26.49 4.09
N GLN A 28 24.67 -27.53 4.03
CA GLN A 28 24.21 -28.91 3.89
C GLN A 28 23.59 -29.50 5.16
N ASN A 29 23.50 -28.75 6.26
CA ASN A 29 22.82 -29.18 7.49
C ASN A 29 21.60 -28.30 7.80
N GLY A 30 21.12 -27.52 6.82
CA GLY A 30 19.89 -26.76 6.95
C GLY A 30 18.70 -27.66 7.26
N VAL A 31 17.73 -27.10 7.97
CA VAL A 31 16.49 -27.77 8.38
C VAL A 31 15.56 -27.89 7.17
N TRP A 32 15.41 -26.82 6.40
CA TRP A 32 14.39 -26.73 5.36
C TRP A 32 14.98 -26.75 3.96
N ASP A 33 14.60 -27.73 3.14
CA ASP A 33 14.79 -27.68 1.69
C ASP A 33 13.68 -26.82 1.06
N THR A 34 13.97 -26.15 -0.07
CA THR A 34 13.06 -25.19 -0.73
C THR A 34 12.53 -25.67 -2.09
N GLN A 35 12.57 -26.98 -2.30
CA GLN A 35 12.08 -27.67 -3.48
C GLN A 35 11.62 -29.05 -3.04
N PHE A 36 10.75 -29.69 -3.82
CA PHE A 36 10.31 -31.04 -3.51
C PHE A 36 11.47 -32.03 -3.55
N ILE A 37 11.35 -33.15 -2.83
CA ILE A 37 12.34 -34.25 -2.81
C ILE A 37 12.79 -34.74 -4.21
N PHE A 38 11.92 -34.64 -5.23
CA PHE A 38 12.23 -34.99 -6.62
C PHE A 38 12.84 -33.85 -7.46
N GLY A 39 13.12 -32.70 -6.83
CA GLY A 39 13.74 -31.51 -7.43
C GLY A 39 12.76 -30.55 -8.12
N GLY A 40 11.44 -30.80 -8.02
CA GLY A 40 10.42 -29.91 -8.59
C GLY A 40 10.29 -28.60 -7.80
N ARG A 41 9.88 -27.54 -8.49
CA ARG A 41 9.62 -26.19 -7.92
C ARG A 41 8.22 -25.66 -8.25
N THR A 42 7.35 -26.56 -8.66
CA THR A 42 5.92 -26.37 -8.93
C THR A 42 5.33 -27.77 -9.16
N LEU A 43 4.06 -27.99 -8.87
CA LEU A 43 3.34 -29.23 -9.21
C LEU A 43 2.48 -28.98 -10.46
N SER A 44 3.07 -29.21 -11.62
CA SER A 44 2.35 -29.07 -12.90
C SER A 44 1.14 -30.01 -13.02
N SER A 45 1.12 -31.14 -12.30
CA SER A 45 -0.02 -32.05 -12.25
C SER A 45 -1.27 -31.42 -11.64
N ASN A 46 -1.10 -30.41 -10.79
CA ASN A 46 -2.17 -29.66 -10.14
C ASN A 46 -2.52 -28.37 -10.89
N ASN A 47 -1.88 -28.11 -12.03
CA ASN A 47 -1.97 -26.85 -12.78
C ASN A 47 -1.60 -25.62 -11.92
N GLU A 48 -0.61 -25.75 -11.03
CA GLU A 48 0.00 -24.64 -10.30
C GLU A 48 0.68 -23.63 -11.26
N ALA A 49 0.70 -22.36 -10.86
CA ALA A 49 1.17 -21.23 -11.67
C ALA A 49 2.30 -20.43 -11.00
N GLU A 50 2.74 -20.84 -9.82
CA GLU A 50 3.91 -20.32 -9.13
C GLU A 50 5.17 -21.13 -9.39
N PHE A 51 6.31 -20.45 -9.35
CA PHE A 51 7.62 -21.05 -9.19
C PHE A 51 8.10 -20.87 -7.74
N TYR A 52 8.34 -21.98 -7.03
CA TYR A 52 8.96 -21.96 -5.71
C TYR A 52 10.44 -21.56 -5.82
N ILE A 53 10.71 -20.31 -5.43
CA ILE A 53 12.02 -19.68 -5.51
C ILE A 53 12.68 -19.64 -4.12
N ASP A 54 14.00 -19.49 -4.10
CA ASP A 54 14.76 -19.26 -2.87
C ASP A 54 15.93 -18.30 -3.13
N PRO A 55 16.54 -17.71 -2.08
CA PRO A 55 17.60 -16.72 -2.23
C PRO A 55 18.84 -17.19 -3.01
N ALA A 56 19.10 -18.50 -3.04
CA ALA A 56 20.25 -19.07 -3.72
C ALA A 56 19.94 -19.38 -5.20
N TYR A 57 18.69 -19.26 -5.64
CA TYR A 57 18.27 -19.61 -6.99
C TYR A 57 18.86 -18.64 -8.02
N ASN A 58 19.83 -19.14 -8.81
CA ASN A 58 20.47 -18.45 -9.93
C ASN A 58 20.99 -17.02 -9.65
N ASN A 59 21.22 -16.67 -8.37
CA ASN A 59 21.60 -15.33 -7.93
C ASN A 59 20.63 -14.23 -8.42
N LEU A 60 19.33 -14.53 -8.55
CA LEU A 60 18.33 -13.55 -9.00
C LEU A 60 18.05 -12.45 -7.96
N GLY A 61 18.50 -12.63 -6.72
CA GLY A 61 18.28 -11.67 -5.64
C GLY A 61 16.84 -11.64 -5.11
N ILE A 62 16.05 -12.67 -5.43
CA ILE A 62 14.66 -12.78 -5.00
C ILE A 62 14.58 -13.74 -3.80
N ASN A 63 13.91 -13.29 -2.74
CA ASN A 63 13.71 -14.06 -1.54
C ASN A 63 12.22 -14.02 -1.17
N PRO A 64 11.50 -15.15 -1.21
CA PRO A 64 10.09 -15.19 -0.81
C PRO A 64 9.93 -15.34 0.71
N PHE A 65 11.03 -15.50 1.45
CA PHE A 65 11.02 -15.72 2.89
C PHE A 65 11.47 -14.48 3.66
N SER A 66 10.74 -14.14 4.72
CA SER A 66 11.19 -13.15 5.69
C SER A 66 11.02 -13.67 7.12
N ILE A 67 11.93 -13.26 8.02
CA ILE A 67 11.89 -13.61 9.44
C ILE A 67 11.63 -12.33 10.23
N SER A 68 10.69 -12.40 11.16
CA SER A 68 10.40 -11.33 12.12
C SER A 68 10.25 -11.91 13.53
N SER A 69 9.90 -11.06 14.51
CA SER A 69 9.57 -11.53 15.86
C SER A 69 8.30 -12.41 15.91
N SER A 70 7.48 -12.42 14.87
CA SER A 70 6.26 -13.25 14.77
C SER A 70 6.46 -14.59 14.05
N GLY A 71 7.67 -14.86 13.54
CA GLY A 71 8.01 -16.12 12.87
C GLY A 71 8.46 -15.94 11.42
N LEU A 72 8.15 -16.93 10.58
CA LEU A 72 8.46 -16.98 9.14
C LEU A 72 7.27 -16.48 8.32
N THR A 73 7.50 -15.60 7.35
CA THR A 73 6.52 -15.30 6.31
C THR A 73 6.97 -15.89 4.97
N ILE A 74 6.11 -16.67 4.34
CA ILE A 74 6.22 -17.12 2.95
C ILE A 74 5.39 -16.18 2.08
N THR A 75 6.02 -15.54 1.10
CA THR A 75 5.37 -14.56 0.22
C THR A 75 5.22 -15.11 -1.20
N ALA A 76 3.99 -15.12 -1.70
CA ALA A 76 3.70 -15.25 -3.13
C ALA A 76 3.58 -13.85 -3.77
N SER A 77 4.07 -13.69 -5.00
CA SER A 77 4.03 -12.42 -5.73
C SER A 77 4.09 -12.65 -7.25
N PRO A 78 3.59 -11.70 -8.08
CA PRO A 78 3.80 -11.75 -9.52
C PRO A 78 5.28 -11.83 -9.87
N THR A 79 5.59 -12.64 -10.87
CA THR A 79 6.95 -12.77 -11.38
C THR A 79 7.36 -11.48 -12.09
N PRO A 80 8.46 -10.81 -11.68
CA PRO A 80 8.98 -9.65 -12.40
C PRO A 80 9.32 -10.00 -13.85
N SER A 81 8.92 -9.14 -14.80
CA SER A 81 9.05 -9.41 -16.23
C SER A 81 10.48 -9.70 -16.68
N ASN A 82 11.47 -9.10 -16.01
CA ASN A 82 12.90 -9.30 -16.29
C ASN A 82 13.42 -10.69 -15.87
N VAL A 83 12.72 -11.43 -15.00
CA VAL A 83 13.13 -12.78 -14.55
C VAL A 83 12.23 -13.89 -15.06
N LEU A 84 11.11 -13.58 -15.72
CA LEU A 84 10.08 -14.54 -16.16
C LEU A 84 10.64 -15.74 -16.94
N SER A 85 11.55 -15.50 -17.89
CA SER A 85 12.19 -16.56 -18.68
C SER A 85 13.12 -17.49 -17.87
N GLN A 86 13.57 -17.05 -16.69
CA GLN A 86 14.47 -17.78 -15.80
C GLN A 86 13.73 -18.66 -14.79
N VAL A 87 12.41 -18.47 -14.65
CA VAL A 87 11.53 -19.19 -13.71
C VAL A 87 10.43 -19.96 -14.46
N GLN A 88 10.81 -20.61 -15.56
CA GLN A 88 9.94 -21.44 -16.40
C GLN A 88 8.74 -20.70 -17.03
N ASN A 89 8.81 -19.37 -17.15
CA ASN A 89 7.70 -18.51 -17.58
C ASN A 89 6.44 -18.63 -16.71
N LEU A 90 6.60 -19.02 -15.45
CA LEU A 90 5.49 -19.07 -14.51
C LEU A 90 5.17 -17.65 -14.02
N PRO A 91 3.89 -17.24 -14.05
CA PRO A 91 3.47 -15.87 -13.78
C PRO A 91 3.62 -15.45 -12.32
N TYR A 92 3.81 -16.40 -11.40
CA TYR A 92 3.99 -16.13 -9.97
C TYR A 92 5.28 -16.74 -9.42
N LEU A 93 5.80 -16.12 -8.37
CA LEU A 93 6.84 -16.64 -7.50
C LEU A 93 6.24 -16.90 -6.13
N SER A 94 6.70 -17.94 -5.44
CA SER A 94 6.30 -18.23 -4.07
C SER A 94 7.39 -19.00 -3.33
N GLY A 95 7.12 -19.44 -2.10
CA GLY A 95 8.02 -20.27 -1.30
C GLY A 95 7.39 -21.60 -0.87
N LEU A 96 8.27 -22.58 -0.71
CA LEU A 96 8.00 -23.90 -0.12
C LEU A 96 9.15 -24.21 0.85
N ILE A 97 8.83 -24.87 1.96
CA ILE A 97 9.80 -25.50 2.85
C ILE A 97 9.42 -26.96 3.09
N GLU A 98 10.39 -27.88 3.04
CA GLU A 98 10.21 -29.30 3.39
C GLU A 98 11.30 -29.79 4.34
N SER A 99 10.99 -30.85 5.10
CA SER A 99 11.87 -31.40 6.15
C SER A 99 12.48 -32.77 5.83
N ASP A 100 12.31 -33.34 4.63
CA ASP A 100 12.76 -34.72 4.29
C ASP A 100 14.20 -35.05 4.74
N LYS A 101 15.14 -34.12 4.54
CA LYS A 101 16.56 -34.32 4.89
C LYS A 101 16.91 -34.03 6.35
N SER A 102 16.00 -33.46 7.12
CA SER A 102 16.25 -33.01 8.50
C SER A 102 15.39 -33.73 9.53
N PHE A 103 14.10 -33.95 9.24
CA PHE A 103 13.15 -34.55 10.15
C PHE A 103 12.04 -35.32 9.40
N ALA A 104 11.81 -36.55 9.85
CA ALA A 104 10.65 -37.34 9.50
C ALA A 104 10.33 -38.28 10.66
N GLN A 105 9.06 -38.61 10.87
CA GLN A 105 8.66 -39.59 11.87
C GLN A 105 7.43 -40.39 11.43
N THR A 106 7.21 -41.52 12.09
CA THR A 106 5.96 -42.28 11.98
C THR A 106 5.17 -42.03 13.25
N TYR A 107 3.90 -41.66 13.09
CA TYR A 107 2.99 -41.32 14.17
C TYR A 107 3.38 -40.07 14.97
N GLY A 108 2.50 -39.69 15.89
CA GLY A 108 2.63 -38.54 16.76
C GLY A 108 1.77 -37.35 16.31
N TYR A 109 1.90 -36.27 17.07
CA TYR A 109 1.17 -35.04 16.83
C TYR A 109 2.04 -34.05 16.04
N PHE A 110 1.52 -33.54 14.93
CA PHE A 110 2.16 -32.50 14.12
C PHE A 110 1.30 -31.26 14.14
N GLU A 111 1.90 -30.09 14.35
CA GLU A 111 1.18 -28.82 14.43
C GLU A 111 1.96 -27.70 13.72
N MET A 112 1.22 -26.90 12.96
CA MET A 112 1.67 -25.59 12.50
C MET A 112 0.75 -24.52 13.06
N LYS A 113 1.35 -23.44 13.58
CA LYS A 113 0.60 -22.22 13.90
C LYS A 113 0.83 -21.19 12.82
N ALA A 114 -0.22 -20.84 12.08
CA ALA A 114 -0.11 -19.92 10.96
C ALA A 114 -1.34 -19.00 10.80
N LYS A 115 -1.13 -17.88 10.12
CA LYS A 115 -2.15 -17.01 9.53
C LYS A 115 -2.03 -17.13 8.01
N LEU A 116 -3.15 -17.37 7.34
CA LEU A 116 -3.17 -17.72 5.92
C LEU A 116 -3.65 -16.55 5.05
N PRO A 117 -3.15 -16.39 3.81
CA PRO A 117 -3.61 -15.34 2.92
C PRO A 117 -4.95 -15.70 2.29
N ALA A 118 -5.87 -14.73 2.24
CA ALA A 118 -7.09 -14.81 1.44
C ALA A 118 -6.82 -14.33 0.01
N GLY A 119 -7.51 -14.92 -0.97
CA GLY A 119 -7.39 -14.56 -2.38
C GLY A 119 -7.74 -15.70 -3.31
N GLN A 120 -8.44 -15.40 -4.39
CA GLN A 120 -8.75 -16.37 -5.44
C GLN A 120 -7.46 -17.01 -5.98
N GLY A 121 -7.46 -18.33 -6.19
CA GLY A 121 -6.28 -19.03 -6.69
C GLY A 121 -5.16 -19.26 -5.66
N LEU A 122 -5.13 -18.60 -4.50
CA LEU A 122 -4.15 -18.92 -3.46
C LEU A 122 -4.47 -20.27 -2.81
N TRP A 123 -3.43 -21.05 -2.53
CA TRP A 123 -3.56 -22.38 -1.95
C TRP A 123 -2.43 -22.66 -0.95
N PRO A 124 -2.52 -22.09 0.27
CA PRO A 124 -1.65 -22.46 1.37
C PRO A 124 -1.91 -23.91 1.84
N ALA A 125 -0.85 -24.63 2.17
CA ALA A 125 -0.92 -25.99 2.65
C ALA A 125 0.12 -26.30 3.74
N PHE A 126 -0.25 -27.19 4.66
CA PHE A 126 0.64 -27.89 5.59
C PHE A 126 0.30 -29.38 5.60
N TRP A 127 1.27 -30.21 5.22
CA TRP A 127 1.00 -31.59 4.82
C TRP A 127 2.23 -32.47 5.03
N LEU A 128 2.01 -33.78 4.93
CA LEU A 128 2.97 -34.83 5.24
C LEU A 128 3.09 -35.80 4.06
N LEU A 129 4.31 -36.12 3.66
CA LEU A 129 4.60 -37.06 2.57
C LEU A 129 5.56 -38.16 2.99
N ALA A 130 5.40 -39.37 2.44
CA ALA A 130 6.26 -40.51 2.74
C ALA A 130 7.72 -40.27 2.29
N THR A 131 8.67 -40.57 3.16
CA THR A 131 10.12 -40.37 2.90
C THR A 131 10.69 -41.30 1.83
N ASP A 132 9.97 -42.38 1.47
CA ASP A 132 10.40 -43.32 0.43
C ASP A 132 10.03 -42.85 -0.99
N GLY A 133 9.43 -41.65 -1.11
CA GLY A 133 9.02 -41.04 -2.37
C GLY A 133 7.78 -41.70 -3.00
N SER A 134 7.08 -42.56 -2.27
CA SER A 134 5.80 -43.11 -2.73
C SER A 134 4.67 -42.10 -2.56
N TRP A 135 3.75 -42.07 -3.54
CA TRP A 135 2.50 -41.34 -3.47
C TRP A 135 1.38 -42.13 -4.15
N PRO A 136 0.22 -42.32 -3.49
CA PRO A 136 -0.01 -42.18 -2.05
C PRO A 136 0.94 -43.08 -1.20
N PRO A 137 1.14 -42.84 0.12
CA PRO A 137 0.29 -42.07 1.03
C PRO A 137 0.70 -40.60 1.27
N GLU A 138 -0.29 -39.76 1.58
CA GLU A 138 -0.16 -38.33 1.92
C GLU A 138 -1.21 -37.94 2.97
N ILE A 139 -0.83 -37.09 3.93
CA ILE A 139 -1.73 -36.54 4.95
C ILE A 139 -1.69 -35.01 4.87
N ASP A 140 -2.80 -34.42 4.45
CA ASP A 140 -2.99 -32.98 4.37
C ASP A 140 -3.59 -32.48 5.68
N VAL A 141 -2.72 -31.99 6.56
CA VAL A 141 -3.10 -31.46 7.88
C VAL A 141 -3.98 -30.22 7.72
N MET A 142 -3.63 -29.39 6.75
CA MET A 142 -4.40 -28.23 6.35
C MET A 142 -4.16 -27.95 4.87
N GLU A 143 -5.24 -27.84 4.11
CA GLU A 143 -5.29 -27.11 2.86
C GLU A 143 -6.42 -26.09 2.92
N VAL A 144 -6.19 -24.92 2.34
CA VAL A 144 -7.20 -23.87 2.24
C VAL A 144 -7.18 -23.30 0.85
N LEU A 145 -8.35 -23.18 0.24
CA LEU A 145 -8.52 -22.38 -0.96
C LEU A 145 -8.71 -20.94 -0.50
N GLY A 146 -7.89 -20.00 -1.00
CA GLY A 146 -7.88 -18.62 -0.51
C GLY A 146 -9.20 -17.86 -0.71
N ASN A 147 -10.12 -18.38 -1.53
CA ASN A 147 -11.49 -17.89 -1.68
C ASN A 147 -12.51 -18.53 -0.70
N GLN A 148 -12.07 -19.44 0.17
CA GLN A 148 -12.88 -20.22 1.11
C GLN A 148 -12.22 -20.25 2.51
N MET A 149 -11.91 -19.08 3.07
CA MET A 149 -11.14 -18.95 4.31
C MET A 149 -11.81 -19.48 5.59
N THR A 150 -13.07 -19.89 5.52
CA THR A 150 -13.76 -20.59 6.61
C THR A 150 -13.86 -22.10 6.38
N THR A 151 -13.33 -22.63 5.27
CA THR A 151 -13.39 -24.06 4.93
C THR A 151 -11.99 -24.65 5.05
N LEU A 152 -11.75 -25.42 6.10
CA LEU A 152 -10.49 -26.13 6.31
C LEU A 152 -10.57 -27.51 5.67
N TRP A 153 -9.73 -27.81 4.70
CA TRP A 153 -9.65 -29.14 4.11
C TRP A 153 -8.60 -29.96 4.88
N ALA A 154 -9.06 -31.07 5.46
CA ALA A 154 -8.23 -32.06 6.11
C ALA A 154 -8.44 -33.39 5.41
N THR A 155 -7.39 -33.91 4.78
CA THR A 155 -7.49 -34.97 3.77
C THR A 155 -6.41 -36.02 3.98
N THR A 156 -6.74 -37.27 3.68
CA THR A 156 -5.81 -38.37 3.51
C THR A 156 -5.91 -38.89 2.08
N HIS A 157 -4.76 -39.06 1.42
CA HIS A 157 -4.67 -39.78 0.16
C HIS A 157 -4.06 -41.15 0.44
N SER A 158 -4.80 -42.22 0.15
CA SER A 158 -4.40 -43.60 0.38
C SER A 158 -4.60 -44.46 -0.86
N SER A 159 -3.66 -45.36 -1.12
CA SER A 159 -3.77 -46.41 -2.13
C SER A 159 -4.80 -47.49 -1.76
N THR A 160 -5.14 -47.63 -0.48
CA THR A 160 -6.10 -48.61 0.01
C THR A 160 -7.50 -48.04 0.19
N ASN A 161 -7.60 -46.77 0.58
CA ASN A 161 -8.88 -46.13 0.92
C ASN A 161 -9.29 -45.02 -0.06
N GLY A 162 -8.45 -44.68 -1.03
CA GLY A 162 -8.66 -43.54 -1.92
C GLY A 162 -8.40 -42.21 -1.20
N THR A 163 -8.97 -41.13 -1.73
CA THR A 163 -8.98 -39.82 -1.07
C THR A 163 -10.17 -39.74 -0.12
N TYR A 164 -9.91 -39.43 1.15
CA TYR A 164 -10.93 -39.26 2.16
C TYR A 164 -10.60 -38.06 3.06
N GLY A 165 -11.62 -37.30 3.44
CA GLY A 165 -11.40 -36.08 4.22
C GLY A 165 -12.71 -35.44 4.67
N GLN A 166 -12.60 -34.45 5.54
CA GLN A 166 -13.71 -33.58 5.95
C GLN A 166 -13.31 -32.12 5.78
N HIS A 167 -14.30 -31.27 5.56
CA HIS A 167 -14.13 -29.84 5.28
C HIS A 167 -15.07 -29.03 6.19
N PRO A 168 -14.79 -29.01 7.51
CA PRO A 168 -15.61 -28.27 8.46
C PRO A 168 -15.55 -26.76 8.18
N THR A 169 -16.63 -26.08 8.55
CA THR A 169 -16.58 -24.62 8.72
C THR A 169 -15.85 -24.28 10.01
N VAL A 170 -14.78 -23.51 9.91
CA VAL A 170 -13.93 -23.05 11.02
C VAL A 170 -13.93 -21.52 11.11
N ALA A 171 -13.25 -20.96 12.10
CA ALA A 171 -12.99 -19.53 12.16
C ALA A 171 -12.20 -19.10 10.92
N ASP A 172 -12.40 -17.84 10.48
CA ASP A 172 -11.74 -17.32 9.29
C ASP A 172 -10.20 -17.30 9.49
N MET A 173 -9.53 -18.15 8.71
CA MET A 173 -8.10 -18.44 8.82
C MET A 173 -7.20 -17.29 8.34
N SER A 174 -7.79 -16.23 7.76
CA SER A 174 -7.09 -15.01 7.38
C SER A 174 -7.07 -13.94 8.47
N GLN A 175 -7.93 -14.05 9.49
CA GLN A 175 -8.13 -12.98 10.48
C GLN A 175 -7.16 -13.06 11.67
N GLY A 176 -6.39 -14.13 11.79
CA GLY A 176 -5.43 -14.31 12.86
C GLY A 176 -4.64 -15.61 12.76
N TYR A 177 -3.76 -15.84 13.72
CA TYR A 177 -3.04 -17.10 13.82
C TYR A 177 -3.94 -18.19 14.40
N HIS A 178 -4.01 -19.32 13.71
CA HIS A 178 -4.68 -20.54 14.15
C HIS A 178 -3.69 -21.68 14.26
N THR A 179 -4.02 -22.70 15.06
CA THR A 179 -3.25 -23.95 15.06
C THR A 179 -3.94 -25.02 14.23
N TYR A 180 -3.17 -25.61 13.32
CA TYR A 180 -3.56 -26.70 12.45
C TYR A 180 -2.75 -27.92 12.86
N GLY A 181 -3.41 -29.01 13.21
CA GLY A 181 -2.67 -30.19 13.62
C GLY A 181 -3.34 -31.51 13.33
N VAL A 182 -2.52 -32.56 13.31
CA VAL A 182 -2.95 -33.94 13.16
C VAL A 182 -2.29 -34.79 14.23
N ASP A 183 -3.10 -35.56 14.94
CA ASP A 183 -2.66 -36.67 15.79
C ASP A 183 -2.78 -37.95 14.96
N TRP A 184 -1.64 -38.46 14.52
CA TRP A 184 -1.55 -39.65 13.70
C TRP A 184 -1.06 -40.81 14.56
N GLU A 185 -1.95 -41.76 14.80
CA GLU A 185 -1.68 -42.95 15.61
C GLU A 185 -1.80 -44.22 14.76
N PRO A 186 -1.35 -45.40 15.25
CA PRO A 186 -1.42 -46.65 14.49
C PRO A 186 -2.83 -47.07 14.05
N ASN A 187 -3.88 -46.61 14.72
CA ASN A 187 -5.26 -47.03 14.45
C ASN A 187 -6.20 -45.87 14.11
N THR A 188 -5.79 -44.62 14.36
CA THR A 188 -6.64 -43.45 14.16
C THR A 188 -5.79 -42.26 13.72
N ILE A 189 -6.33 -41.49 12.78
CA ILE A 189 -5.84 -40.16 12.44
C ILE A 189 -6.91 -39.17 12.89
N THR A 190 -6.55 -38.21 13.74
CA THR A 190 -7.45 -37.16 14.24
C THR A 190 -6.90 -35.79 13.87
N PHE A 191 -7.69 -35.00 13.15
CA PHE A 191 -7.34 -33.64 12.76
C PHE A 191 -7.90 -32.62 13.76
N TYR A 192 -7.18 -31.52 13.95
CA TYR A 192 -7.46 -30.46 14.91
C TYR A 192 -7.37 -29.07 14.28
N PHE A 193 -8.26 -28.19 14.73
CA PHE A 193 -8.20 -26.75 14.51
C PHE A 193 -8.32 -26.04 15.87
N ASP A 194 -7.36 -25.19 16.21
CA ASP A 194 -7.26 -24.51 17.51
C ASP A 194 -7.39 -25.47 18.71
N GLY A 195 -6.73 -26.62 18.60
CA GLY A 195 -6.75 -27.69 19.60
C GLY A 195 -8.09 -28.43 19.75
N GLN A 196 -9.09 -28.15 18.90
CA GLN A 196 -10.36 -28.86 18.86
C GLN A 196 -10.38 -29.91 17.77
N SER A 197 -10.76 -31.15 18.10
CA SER A 197 -10.92 -32.21 17.12
C SER A 197 -12.00 -31.84 16.08
N ILE A 198 -11.63 -31.78 14.80
CA ILE A 198 -12.57 -31.50 13.71
C ILE A 198 -13.08 -32.77 13.04
N PHE A 199 -12.21 -33.78 12.91
CA PHE A 199 -12.52 -35.02 12.21
C PHE A 199 -11.57 -36.13 12.65
N SER A 200 -12.00 -37.39 12.55
CA SER A 200 -11.13 -38.54 12.76
C SER A 200 -11.52 -39.71 11.86
N GLU A 201 -10.53 -40.48 11.44
CA GLU A 201 -10.68 -41.70 10.66
C GLU A 201 -9.78 -42.82 11.16
N ALA A 202 -10.05 -44.05 10.71
CA ALA A 202 -9.13 -45.14 10.94
C ALA A 202 -7.90 -44.97 10.05
N THR A 203 -6.70 -45.13 10.61
CA THR A 203 -5.44 -45.03 9.85
C THR A 203 -5.44 -46.02 8.67
N PRO A 204 -5.33 -45.55 7.42
CA PRO A 204 -5.25 -46.43 6.26
C PRO A 204 -4.04 -47.37 6.32
N ASN A 205 -4.16 -48.57 5.73
CA ASN A 205 -3.16 -49.63 5.86
C ASN A 205 -1.79 -49.28 5.27
N ASP A 206 -1.72 -48.30 4.37
CA ASP A 206 -0.48 -47.80 3.78
C ASP A 206 0.14 -46.62 4.55
N MET A 207 -0.55 -46.06 5.55
CA MET A 207 -0.11 -44.92 6.38
C MET A 207 0.58 -45.38 7.68
N HIS A 208 1.60 -46.24 7.55
CA HIS A 208 2.40 -46.79 8.65
C HIS A 208 3.92 -46.69 8.40
N LYS A 209 4.35 -45.62 7.72
CA LYS A 209 5.75 -45.38 7.33
C LYS A 209 6.18 -43.97 7.75
N PRO A 210 7.48 -43.63 7.79
CA PRO A 210 7.89 -42.27 8.12
C PRO A 210 7.41 -41.25 7.08
N MET A 211 6.93 -40.10 7.56
CA MET A 211 6.57 -38.95 6.73
C MET A 211 7.31 -37.70 7.21
N TYR A 212 7.63 -36.81 6.27
CA TYR A 212 8.21 -35.49 6.53
C TYR A 212 7.17 -34.40 6.29
N MET A 213 7.37 -33.24 6.89
CA MET A 213 6.47 -32.08 6.78
C MET A 213 6.83 -31.20 5.59
N ILE A 214 5.80 -30.64 4.95
CA ILE A 214 5.87 -29.62 3.91
C ILE A 214 4.95 -28.46 4.30
N ALA A 215 5.43 -27.23 4.13
CA ALA A 215 4.59 -26.02 4.17
C ALA A 215 4.88 -25.17 2.93
N ASN A 216 3.83 -24.78 2.21
CA ASN A 216 3.95 -23.99 0.98
C ASN A 216 2.74 -23.10 0.76
N LEU A 217 2.93 -22.08 -0.08
CA LEU A 217 1.87 -21.22 -0.58
C LEU A 217 1.79 -21.35 -2.10
N ALA A 218 0.92 -22.22 -2.60
CA ALA A 218 0.71 -22.37 -4.04
C ALA A 218 -0.16 -21.23 -4.62
N VAL A 219 -0.04 -21.00 -5.92
CA VAL A 219 -0.88 -20.08 -6.70
C VAL A 219 -1.43 -20.83 -7.91
N GLY A 220 -2.73 -21.07 -7.92
CA GLY A 220 -3.41 -21.80 -8.97
C GLY A 220 -3.34 -21.13 -10.34
N GLY A 221 -3.17 -21.96 -11.37
CA GLY A 221 -3.39 -21.60 -12.77
C GLY A 221 -4.77 -22.02 -13.29
N THR A 222 -5.01 -21.77 -14.56
CA THR A 222 -6.26 -22.18 -15.23
C THR A 222 -6.46 -23.69 -15.14
N GLY A 223 -7.59 -24.12 -14.57
CA GLY A 223 -7.92 -25.53 -14.39
C GLY A 223 -7.29 -26.20 -13.16
N SER A 224 -6.64 -25.43 -12.28
CA SER A 224 -6.26 -25.89 -10.94
C SER A 224 -7.47 -25.95 -10.00
N TRP A 225 -7.34 -26.65 -8.88
CA TRP A 225 -8.38 -26.76 -7.85
C TRP A 225 -8.77 -25.43 -7.20
N PRO A 226 -7.84 -24.57 -6.73
CA PRO A 226 -8.19 -23.23 -6.26
C PRO A 226 -8.69 -22.32 -7.39
N GLY A 227 -8.49 -22.71 -8.66
CA GLY A 227 -8.71 -21.90 -9.84
C GLY A 227 -7.54 -20.96 -10.12
N ALA A 228 -7.55 -20.30 -11.27
CA ALA A 228 -6.59 -19.24 -11.51
C ALA A 228 -6.84 -18.09 -10.52
N THR A 229 -5.80 -17.34 -10.18
CA THR A 229 -5.97 -15.98 -9.64
C THR A 229 -6.86 -15.19 -10.59
N ASP A 230 -7.81 -14.44 -10.05
CA ASP A 230 -8.44 -13.36 -10.78
C ASP A 230 -7.95 -12.02 -10.21
N GLY A 231 -8.30 -10.91 -10.84
CA GLY A 231 -7.89 -9.58 -10.37
C GLY A 231 -8.33 -9.21 -8.95
N SER A 232 -9.02 -10.10 -8.20
CA SER A 232 -9.29 -9.97 -6.76
C SER A 232 -8.22 -10.58 -5.86
N THR A 233 -7.20 -11.23 -6.43
CA THR A 233 -6.12 -11.86 -5.66
C THR A 233 -5.06 -10.81 -5.32
N HIS A 234 -4.94 -10.46 -4.03
CA HIS A 234 -3.97 -9.46 -3.59
C HIS A 234 -2.57 -10.05 -3.52
N PHE A 235 -1.63 -9.33 -4.12
CA PHE A 235 -0.22 -9.63 -4.00
C PHE A 235 0.54 -8.41 -3.45
N PRO A 236 1.63 -8.61 -2.67
CA PRO A 236 2.14 -9.91 -2.21
C PRO A 236 1.17 -10.62 -1.26
N ALA A 237 0.94 -11.92 -1.49
CA ALA A 237 0.12 -12.76 -0.63
C ALA A 237 1.03 -13.46 0.38
N GLN A 238 0.69 -13.39 1.66
CA GLN A 238 1.59 -13.78 2.74
C GLN A 238 0.98 -14.88 3.61
N MET A 239 1.69 -16.00 3.73
CA MET A 239 1.45 -17.05 4.70
C MET A 239 2.43 -16.86 5.86
N ASP A 240 1.91 -16.45 7.01
CA ASP A 240 2.70 -16.18 8.20
C ASP A 240 2.66 -17.39 9.13
N ILE A 241 3.83 -17.96 9.46
CA ILE A 241 4.02 -19.17 10.24
C ILE A 241 4.77 -18.80 11.51
N ALA A 242 4.09 -18.89 12.66
CA ALA A 242 4.69 -18.62 13.96
C ALA A 242 5.62 -19.75 14.40
N TYR A 243 5.21 -21.00 14.21
CA TYR A 243 6.04 -22.17 14.49
C TYR A 243 5.53 -23.41 13.73
N ILE A 244 6.42 -24.39 13.57
CA ILE A 244 6.09 -25.78 13.23
C ILE A 244 6.66 -26.70 14.31
N ARG A 245 5.86 -27.62 14.82
CA ARG A 245 6.25 -28.55 15.89
C ARG A 245 5.78 -29.97 15.60
N ALA A 246 6.56 -30.95 16.07
CA ALA A 246 6.14 -32.34 16.11
C ALA A 246 6.44 -32.97 17.47
N TYR A 247 5.51 -33.80 17.93
CA TYR A 247 5.54 -34.49 19.20
C TYR A 247 5.43 -35.99 18.97
N ALA A 248 6.18 -36.76 19.76
CA ALA A 248 6.06 -38.21 19.80
C ALA A 248 5.19 -38.62 21.01
N SER A 249 4.15 -39.40 20.76
CA SER A 249 3.23 -39.88 21.79
C SER A 249 3.96 -40.84 22.75
N ALA A 250 3.65 -40.79 24.04
CA ALA A 250 4.24 -41.71 25.03
C ALA A 250 3.95 -43.20 24.75
N ASN A 251 2.88 -43.50 24.01
CA ASN A 251 2.42 -44.86 23.70
C ASN A 251 3.03 -45.46 22.42
N THR A 252 3.81 -44.71 21.65
CA THR A 252 4.42 -45.17 20.39
C THR A 252 5.94 -45.37 20.47
N ILE A 253 6.54 -45.34 21.67
CA ILE A 253 7.88 -45.91 21.86
C ILE A 253 7.79 -47.42 21.60
N PRO A 254 8.44 -47.98 20.56
CA PRO A 254 8.54 -49.42 20.44
C PRO A 254 9.22 -49.95 21.70
N SER A 255 8.57 -50.90 22.36
CA SER A 255 9.23 -51.79 23.31
C SER A 255 10.56 -52.24 22.70
N ILE A 256 11.67 -51.80 23.30
CA ILE A 256 12.99 -52.37 23.02
C ILE A 256 12.94 -53.80 23.56
N ASP A 257 12.46 -54.75 22.74
CA ASP A 257 12.74 -56.15 22.97
C ASP A 257 14.09 -56.49 22.33
N THR A 258 15.05 -56.58 23.23
CA THR A 258 16.32 -57.32 23.22
C THR A 258 16.86 -57.92 21.90
N ALA A 259 18.03 -57.43 21.49
CA ALA A 259 19.12 -58.27 20.97
C ALA A 259 20.49 -57.59 21.21
N PRO A 260 21.60 -58.35 21.31
CA PRO A 260 22.44 -58.33 22.50
C PRO A 260 23.64 -57.38 22.46
N ALA A 261 24.17 -57.14 23.66
CA ALA A 261 25.32 -56.31 23.97
C ALA A 261 26.56 -56.55 23.09
N PRO A 262 27.27 -55.49 22.67
CA PRO A 262 28.70 -55.56 22.47
C PRO A 262 29.39 -55.39 23.84
N THR A 263 30.10 -56.45 24.22
CA THR A 263 31.02 -56.55 25.36
C THR A 263 32.13 -55.49 25.33
N GLY A 264 32.33 -54.78 26.44
CA GLY A 264 33.59 -54.20 26.95
C GLY A 264 34.25 -53.11 26.08
N THR A 265 34.83 -52.02 26.60
CA THR A 265 35.50 -51.84 27.89
C THR A 265 35.63 -50.34 28.15
N THR A 266 35.54 -49.97 29.43
CA THR A 266 35.73 -48.65 30.02
C THR A 266 37.05 -47.97 29.66
N THR A 267 37.06 -46.63 29.51
CA THR A 267 37.97 -45.73 30.26
C THR A 267 37.52 -44.27 30.16
N SER A 268 37.45 -43.64 31.33
CA SER A 268 37.25 -42.20 31.55
C SER A 268 38.55 -41.41 31.35
N SER A 269 38.49 -40.19 30.82
CA SER A 269 39.35 -39.09 31.31
C SER A 269 38.87 -37.71 30.85
N SER A 270 38.74 -36.82 31.84
CA SER A 270 38.70 -35.36 31.79
C SER A 270 39.88 -34.73 31.02
N GLY A 271 39.69 -33.52 30.45
CA GLY A 271 40.81 -32.70 29.98
C GLY A 271 40.42 -31.45 29.19
N SER A 272 40.69 -30.28 29.78
CA SER A 272 40.52 -28.90 29.30
C SER A 272 41.46 -28.49 28.14
N THR A 273 41.07 -27.45 27.37
CA THR A 273 41.85 -26.26 26.91
C THR A 273 41.69 -25.87 25.42
N SER A 274 41.46 -24.56 25.20
CA SER A 274 41.65 -23.75 23.97
C SER A 274 43.12 -23.25 23.89
N PRO A 275 43.66 -22.50 22.89
CA PRO A 275 43.41 -22.22 21.44
C PRO A 275 44.72 -22.61 20.61
N PRO A 276 45.12 -22.09 19.39
CA PRO A 276 44.68 -20.91 18.63
C PRO A 276 44.63 -20.95 17.08
N ALA A 277 44.19 -19.80 16.57
CA ALA A 277 44.02 -19.37 15.18
C ALA A 277 45.30 -19.31 14.34
N THR A 278 45.14 -19.50 13.03
CA THR A 278 46.12 -19.11 12.00
C THR A 278 45.41 -18.45 10.81
N THR A 279 45.86 -17.23 10.52
CA THR A 279 45.57 -16.37 9.36
C THR A 279 45.97 -17.04 8.02
N PRO A 280 45.39 -16.60 6.89
CA PRO A 280 46.20 -16.51 5.67
C PRO A 280 46.18 -15.15 4.98
N THR A 281 47.41 -14.73 4.74
CA THR A 281 48.04 -13.78 3.82
C THR A 281 47.31 -13.40 2.52
N THR A 282 47.36 -12.10 2.23
CA THR A 282 46.96 -11.39 1.00
C THR A 282 47.97 -11.54 -0.14
N THR A 283 47.51 -11.62 -1.39
CA THR A 283 48.29 -11.23 -2.59
C THR A 283 47.34 -10.54 -3.60
N PRO A 284 47.72 -9.41 -4.23
CA PRO A 284 46.79 -8.55 -4.97
C PRO A 284 46.75 -8.88 -6.47
N THR A 285 45.56 -8.82 -7.05
CA THR A 285 45.39 -8.84 -8.52
C THR A 285 44.60 -7.62 -8.96
N THR A 286 45.15 -6.98 -10.00
CA THR A 286 44.88 -5.65 -10.56
C THR A 286 43.51 -5.51 -11.23
N THR A 287 42.84 -4.39 -10.92
CA THR A 287 41.63 -3.87 -11.58
C THR A 287 41.95 -3.32 -12.99
N PRO A 288 41.12 -3.58 -14.03
CA PRO A 288 41.03 -2.72 -15.19
C PRO A 288 39.89 -1.71 -15.04
N THR A 289 40.26 -0.43 -15.17
CA THR A 289 39.38 0.73 -15.25
C THR A 289 38.57 0.72 -16.56
N THR A 290 37.25 0.86 -16.47
CA THR A 290 36.42 1.28 -17.61
C THR A 290 35.61 2.53 -17.25
N THR A 291 35.83 3.57 -18.03
CA THR A 291 35.13 4.87 -18.06
C THR A 291 33.61 4.70 -18.15
N PRO A 292 32.79 5.50 -17.43
CA PRO A 292 31.34 5.41 -17.53
C PRO A 292 30.85 6.09 -18.82
N THR A 293 30.19 5.31 -19.68
CA THR A 293 29.33 5.85 -20.74
C THR A 293 27.92 5.94 -20.16
N THR A 294 27.36 7.15 -20.12
CA THR A 294 25.98 7.41 -19.70
C THR A 294 25.01 6.87 -20.76
N THR A 295 24.33 5.77 -20.47
CA THR A 295 23.13 5.34 -21.18
C THR A 295 21.93 6.10 -20.59
N PRO A 296 20.96 6.59 -21.39
CA PRO A 296 19.76 7.23 -20.87
C PRO A 296 18.98 6.24 -20.00
N THR A 297 18.55 6.69 -18.83
CA THR A 297 17.60 5.98 -17.97
C THR A 297 16.31 5.75 -18.74
N THR A 298 15.98 4.50 -19.03
CA THR A 298 14.65 4.13 -19.52
C THR A 298 13.64 4.37 -18.41
N SER A 299 12.60 5.18 -18.70
CA SER A 299 11.36 5.34 -17.94
C SER A 299 10.67 3.97 -17.81
N ALA A 300 11.09 3.17 -16.83
CA ALA A 300 10.49 1.87 -16.56
C ALA A 300 9.16 2.07 -15.81
N TRP A 301 8.08 1.54 -16.38
CA TRP A 301 6.77 1.45 -15.75
C TRP A 301 6.85 0.80 -14.35
N VAL A 302 6.21 1.44 -13.37
CA VAL A 302 6.25 1.09 -11.94
C VAL A 302 4.92 0.43 -11.53
N GLY A 303 4.55 -0.69 -12.14
CA GLY A 303 3.36 -1.45 -11.70
C GLY A 303 2.03 -0.76 -11.99
N ASP A 304 0.94 -1.53 -11.97
CA ASP A 304 -0.41 -0.97 -11.92
C ASP A 304 -0.72 -0.74 -10.42
N PRO A 305 -1.36 0.37 -10.04
CA PRO A 305 -1.83 0.57 -8.67
C PRO A 305 -2.69 -0.61 -8.22
N ALA A 306 -2.53 -1.00 -6.95
CA ALA A 306 -3.27 -2.11 -6.37
C ALA A 306 -4.79 -1.88 -6.50
N GLN A 307 -5.54 -2.93 -6.85
CA GLN A 307 -6.99 -2.89 -7.02
C GLN A 307 -7.67 -3.47 -5.77
N SER A 308 -8.80 -2.90 -5.33
CA SER A 308 -9.52 -3.32 -4.11
C SER A 308 -9.98 -4.77 -4.18
N ALA A 309 -9.88 -5.45 -3.04
CA ALA A 309 -10.51 -6.73 -2.79
C ALA A 309 -12.01 -6.63 -3.02
N ALA A 310 -12.63 -7.75 -3.39
CA ALA A 310 -14.08 -7.83 -3.34
C ALA A 310 -14.55 -7.66 -1.89
N PRO A 311 -15.47 -6.74 -1.60
CA PRO A 311 -15.93 -6.53 -0.25
C PRO A 311 -16.65 -7.77 0.30
N VAL A 312 -16.28 -8.20 1.49
CA VAL A 312 -16.79 -9.40 2.20
C VAL A 312 -17.84 -9.05 3.27
N VAL A 313 -17.95 -7.77 3.62
CA VAL A 313 -18.99 -7.21 4.49
C VAL A 313 -19.76 -6.17 3.71
N GLN A 314 -21.08 -6.08 3.91
CA GLN A 314 -21.86 -4.95 3.42
C GLN A 314 -22.44 -4.17 4.59
N VAL A 315 -22.13 -2.87 4.64
CA VAL A 315 -22.72 -1.93 5.59
C VAL A 315 -23.68 -1.02 4.83
N THR A 316 -24.95 -1.04 5.21
CA THR A 316 -26.00 -0.29 4.50
C THR A 316 -26.51 0.87 5.36
N GLY A 317 -26.48 2.07 4.79
CA GLY A 317 -27.02 3.29 5.36
C GLY A 317 -28.54 3.41 5.21
N GLY A 318 -29.14 4.22 6.07
CA GLY A 318 -30.57 4.57 6.01
C GLY A 318 -30.84 5.77 5.10
N SER A 319 -32.05 6.34 5.18
CA SER A 319 -32.43 7.57 4.46
C SER A 319 -32.10 8.87 5.22
N THR A 320 -31.30 8.77 6.29
CA THR A 320 -30.88 9.88 7.15
C THR A 320 -29.37 9.80 7.32
N ALA A 321 -28.70 10.94 7.41
CA ALA A 321 -27.24 11.00 7.61
C ALA A 321 -26.79 10.10 8.78
N ALA A 322 -25.86 9.18 8.51
CA ALA A 322 -25.29 8.25 9.47
C ALA A 322 -23.78 8.08 9.25
N THR A 323 -23.05 7.82 10.32
CA THR A 323 -21.67 7.36 10.24
C THR A 323 -21.67 5.84 10.21
N LEU A 324 -21.09 5.26 9.15
CA LEU A 324 -20.94 3.83 8.97
C LEU A 324 -19.44 3.52 9.01
N THR A 325 -19.02 2.66 9.93
CA THR A 325 -17.61 2.31 10.13
C THR A 325 -17.38 0.86 9.75
N ALA A 326 -16.32 0.61 8.98
CA ALA A 326 -15.83 -0.71 8.66
C ALA A 326 -14.97 -1.22 9.81
N ASP A 327 -14.94 -2.54 9.97
CA ASP A 327 -13.94 -3.21 10.78
C ASP A 327 -12.73 -3.56 9.90
N SER A 328 -11.81 -4.41 10.37
CA SER A 328 -10.59 -4.74 9.62
C SER A 328 -10.82 -5.53 8.32
N ARG A 329 -12.07 -5.85 7.96
CA ARG A 329 -12.42 -6.61 6.74
C ARG A 329 -12.79 -5.67 5.60
N SER A 330 -12.51 -6.09 4.37
CA SER A 330 -12.96 -5.40 3.16
C SER A 330 -14.48 -5.20 3.14
N THR A 331 -14.92 -3.95 3.19
CA THR A 331 -16.31 -3.59 3.42
C THR A 331 -16.90 -2.80 2.26
N LYS A 332 -18.07 -3.23 1.78
CA LYS A 332 -18.90 -2.44 0.87
C LYS A 332 -19.83 -1.55 1.65
N PHE A 333 -19.70 -0.26 1.49
CA PHE A 333 -20.68 0.69 1.95
C PHE A 333 -21.73 0.93 0.88
N TYR A 334 -23.00 0.87 1.26
CA TYR A 334 -24.13 1.21 0.40
C TYR A 334 -25.06 2.20 1.10
N SER A 335 -25.16 3.42 0.60
CA SER A 335 -26.17 4.36 1.06
C SER A 335 -26.86 5.07 -0.11
N PRO A 336 -28.04 4.60 -0.52
CA PRO A 336 -28.68 5.15 -1.70
C PRO A 336 -29.29 6.54 -1.48
N ASN A 337 -29.50 7.02 -0.24
CA ASN A 337 -30.28 8.24 0.02
C ASN A 337 -29.87 9.05 1.28
N GLY A 338 -28.80 8.70 1.99
CA GLY A 338 -28.30 9.44 3.16
C GLY A 338 -27.06 10.29 2.84
N HIS A 339 -26.90 11.44 3.50
CA HIS A 339 -25.65 12.21 3.52
C HIS A 339 -24.69 11.55 4.52
N ASP A 340 -24.26 10.33 4.19
CA ASP A 340 -23.56 9.46 5.13
C ASP A 340 -22.04 9.72 5.13
N THR A 341 -21.41 9.39 6.26
CA THR A 341 -19.96 9.37 6.40
C THR A 341 -19.51 7.92 6.51
N PHE A 342 -18.67 7.46 5.59
CA PHE A 342 -18.07 6.14 5.62
C PHE A 342 -16.66 6.22 6.22
N VAL A 343 -16.40 5.42 7.24
CA VAL A 343 -15.08 5.29 7.87
C VAL A 343 -14.53 3.92 7.48
N ALA A 344 -13.47 3.92 6.70
CA ALA A 344 -12.76 2.72 6.31
C ALA A 344 -12.10 2.04 7.52
N GLY A 345 -12.00 0.72 7.46
CA GLY A 345 -11.17 -0.07 8.34
C GLY A 345 -9.88 -0.46 7.63
N SER A 346 -9.05 -1.31 8.25
CA SER A 346 -7.74 -1.68 7.70
C SER A 346 -7.79 -2.65 6.51
N GLY A 347 -8.95 -2.84 5.88
CA GLY A 347 -9.16 -3.74 4.75
C GLY A 347 -9.63 -2.95 3.53
N ASP A 348 -9.59 -3.58 2.36
CA ASP A 348 -9.97 -2.90 1.11
C ASP A 348 -11.46 -2.56 1.07
N ASP A 349 -11.78 -1.29 1.22
CA ASP A 349 -13.15 -0.84 1.37
C ASP A 349 -13.68 -0.25 0.06
N THR A 350 -14.89 -0.66 -0.30
CA THR A 350 -15.61 -0.16 -1.47
C THR A 350 -16.75 0.77 -1.03
N PHE A 351 -16.67 2.03 -1.43
CA PHE A 351 -17.69 3.04 -1.13
C PHE A 351 -18.61 3.22 -2.32
N LEU A 352 -19.85 2.74 -2.23
CA LEU A 352 -20.86 3.01 -3.25
C LEU A 352 -21.50 4.36 -2.97
N ILE A 353 -21.16 5.33 -3.82
CA ILE A 353 -21.58 6.72 -3.64
C ILE A 353 -22.52 7.13 -4.78
N THR A 354 -23.70 7.61 -4.42
CA THR A 354 -24.73 8.09 -5.37
C THR A 354 -24.92 9.61 -5.35
N ASN A 355 -24.38 10.30 -4.33
CA ASN A 355 -24.46 11.76 -4.18
C ASN A 355 -23.10 12.33 -3.77
N SER A 356 -22.79 13.57 -4.17
CA SER A 356 -21.49 14.19 -3.94
C SER A 356 -21.27 14.71 -2.51
N GLU A 357 -22.26 14.57 -1.64
CA GLU A 357 -22.22 15.04 -0.24
C GLU A 357 -21.88 13.90 0.75
N THR A 358 -21.72 12.66 0.27
CA THR A 358 -21.19 11.54 1.05
C THR A 358 -19.70 11.74 1.32
N ILE A 359 -19.30 11.56 2.59
CA ILE A 359 -17.91 11.71 3.03
C ILE A 359 -17.28 10.33 3.17
N VAL A 360 -16.06 10.14 2.67
CA VAL A 360 -15.27 8.91 2.83
C VAL A 360 -13.99 9.24 3.60
N LEU A 361 -13.75 8.49 4.67
CA LEU A 361 -12.57 8.60 5.53
C LEU A 361 -11.76 7.28 5.36
N PRO A 362 -10.78 7.25 4.43
CA PRO A 362 -9.99 6.05 4.13
C PRO A 362 -9.03 5.67 5.26
N ALA A 363 -8.59 4.42 5.28
CA ALA A 363 -7.63 3.95 6.27
C ALA A 363 -6.21 4.18 5.76
N SER A 364 -5.21 4.07 6.64
CA SER A 364 -3.80 4.14 6.24
C SER A 364 -3.29 2.83 5.61
N HIS A 365 -4.14 1.79 5.55
CA HIS A 365 -3.81 0.44 5.10
C HIS A 365 -5.01 -0.19 4.40
N GLY A 366 -4.81 -0.63 3.15
CA GLY A 366 -5.86 -1.18 2.28
C GLY A 366 -5.82 -0.50 0.90
N VAL A 367 -6.59 -1.00 -0.04
CA VAL A 367 -6.94 -0.30 -1.28
C VAL A 367 -8.38 0.16 -1.18
N GLU A 368 -8.58 1.47 -1.05
CA GLU A 368 -9.90 2.06 -0.95
C GLU A 368 -10.44 2.41 -2.34
N THR A 369 -11.57 1.80 -2.68
CA THR A 369 -12.27 2.01 -3.95
C THR A 369 -13.54 2.84 -3.76
N VAL A 370 -13.69 3.89 -4.56
CA VAL A 370 -14.98 4.55 -4.73
C VAL A 370 -15.69 4.03 -5.98
N GLU A 371 -16.91 3.53 -5.83
CA GLU A 371 -17.85 3.34 -6.95
C GLU A 371 -18.76 4.56 -7.05
N TRP A 372 -18.50 5.43 -8.04
CA TRP A 372 -19.30 6.62 -8.27
C TRP A 372 -20.48 6.33 -9.22
N TRP A 373 -21.69 6.39 -8.68
CA TRP A 373 -22.95 6.17 -9.40
C TRP A 373 -23.65 7.46 -9.84
N GLY A 374 -23.12 8.62 -9.45
CA GLY A 374 -23.63 9.91 -9.93
C GLY A 374 -23.25 10.16 -11.39
N ASN A 375 -23.93 11.12 -12.02
CA ASN A 375 -23.67 11.52 -13.39
C ASN A 375 -22.99 12.91 -13.51
N THR A 376 -22.45 13.40 -12.41
CA THR A 376 -21.75 14.69 -12.27
C THR A 376 -20.26 14.45 -11.96
N SER A 377 -19.53 15.53 -11.65
CA SER A 377 -18.12 15.44 -11.27
C SER A 377 -17.94 14.86 -9.87
N TYR A 378 -16.94 13.99 -9.70
CA TYR A 378 -16.49 13.44 -8.43
C TYR A 378 -14.99 13.66 -8.27
N THR A 379 -14.57 14.18 -7.12
CA THR A 379 -13.15 14.39 -6.77
C THR A 379 -12.78 13.41 -5.67
N MET A 380 -11.73 12.63 -5.89
CA MET A 380 -11.26 11.63 -4.93
C MET A 380 -10.68 12.33 -3.69
N PRO A 381 -11.12 11.97 -2.46
CA PRO A 381 -10.39 12.30 -1.24
C PRO A 381 -8.99 11.69 -1.24
N SER A 382 -8.02 12.24 -0.49
CA SER A 382 -6.72 11.58 -0.31
C SER A 382 -6.87 10.25 0.40
N GLY A 383 -5.99 9.30 0.10
CA GLY A 383 -6.05 7.95 0.66
C GLY A 383 -7.03 7.03 -0.09
N ILE A 384 -7.87 7.56 -0.99
CA ILE A 384 -8.56 6.73 -1.97
C ILE A 384 -7.58 6.40 -3.09
N THR A 385 -7.38 5.12 -3.34
CA THR A 385 -6.41 4.64 -4.35
C THR A 385 -7.08 4.15 -5.63
N ASP A 386 -8.41 3.96 -5.63
CA ASP A 386 -9.15 3.48 -6.81
C ASP A 386 -10.51 4.18 -6.98
N LEU A 387 -10.83 4.61 -8.19
CA LEU A 387 -12.12 5.20 -8.57
C LEU A 387 -12.71 4.45 -9.76
N VAL A 388 -13.94 3.97 -9.60
CA VAL A 388 -14.71 3.32 -10.66
C VAL A 388 -15.97 4.13 -10.96
N MET A 389 -16.01 4.72 -12.15
CA MET A 389 -17.19 5.42 -12.66
C MET A 389 -18.25 4.39 -13.09
N LYS A 390 -19.50 4.58 -12.69
CA LYS A 390 -20.63 3.71 -13.09
C LYS A 390 -21.61 4.41 -14.03
N HIS A 391 -21.42 5.70 -14.29
CA HIS A 391 -22.19 6.50 -15.24
C HIS A 391 -21.29 7.54 -15.94
N SER A 392 -21.82 8.24 -16.95
CA SER A 392 -21.20 9.42 -17.55
C SER A 392 -20.85 10.48 -16.51
N GLY A 393 -19.78 11.25 -16.69
CA GLY A 393 -19.38 12.29 -15.74
C GLY A 393 -17.88 12.48 -15.69
N THR A 394 -17.40 13.25 -14.73
CA THR A 394 -15.97 13.56 -14.58
C THR A 394 -15.43 12.94 -13.29
N GLY A 395 -14.43 12.08 -13.37
CA GLY A 395 -13.62 11.67 -12.23
C GLY A 395 -12.37 12.54 -12.14
N ILE A 396 -12.02 12.99 -10.94
CA ILE A 396 -10.81 13.79 -10.68
C ILE A 396 -10.00 13.07 -9.59
N ALA A 397 -8.77 12.68 -9.92
CA ALA A 397 -7.83 12.04 -9.00
C ALA A 397 -7.42 12.97 -7.84
N ASN A 398 -6.95 12.35 -6.75
CA ASN A 398 -6.13 13.03 -5.74
C ASN A 398 -4.66 13.05 -6.17
N ASP A 399 -3.76 13.59 -5.34
CA ASP A 399 -2.34 13.71 -5.67
C ASP A 399 -1.50 12.46 -5.37
N GLY A 400 -2.12 11.39 -4.86
CA GLY A 400 -1.49 10.07 -4.71
C GLY A 400 -1.39 9.31 -6.03
N HIS A 401 -0.72 8.16 -6.02
CA HIS A 401 -0.73 7.22 -7.16
C HIS A 401 -2.10 6.52 -7.18
N VAL A 402 -2.97 6.81 -8.15
CA VAL A 402 -4.34 6.25 -8.20
C VAL A 402 -4.65 5.45 -9.45
N ARG A 403 -5.65 4.58 -9.33
CA ARG A 403 -6.33 3.91 -10.45
C ARG A 403 -7.69 4.57 -10.71
N MET A 404 -7.98 4.88 -11.97
CA MET A 404 -9.29 5.40 -12.39
C MET A 404 -9.84 4.61 -13.55
N VAL A 405 -11.07 4.09 -13.40
CA VAL A 405 -11.75 3.29 -14.41
C VAL A 405 -13.02 3.98 -14.87
N ALA A 406 -13.10 4.28 -16.17
CA ALA A 406 -14.30 4.82 -16.81
C ALA A 406 -15.42 3.77 -16.92
N SER A 407 -16.65 4.24 -17.07
CA SER A 407 -17.82 3.41 -17.34
C SER A 407 -17.96 3.11 -18.84
N ASP A 408 -19.01 2.41 -19.23
CA ASP A 408 -19.36 2.25 -20.65
C ASP A 408 -19.96 3.52 -21.29
N TYR A 409 -20.18 4.57 -20.50
CA TYR A 409 -20.60 5.89 -20.98
C TYR A 409 -19.38 6.79 -21.21
N GLY A 410 -19.55 7.87 -21.99
CA GLY A 410 -18.49 8.86 -22.14
C GLY A 410 -18.16 9.55 -20.81
N ASN A 411 -16.93 9.35 -20.33
CA ASN A 411 -16.39 9.91 -19.11
C ASN A 411 -15.24 10.88 -19.39
N THR A 412 -14.95 11.75 -18.42
CA THR A 412 -13.70 12.51 -18.37
C THR A 412 -12.93 12.08 -17.13
N LEU A 413 -11.73 11.53 -17.30
CA LEU A 413 -10.85 11.17 -16.18
C LEU A 413 -9.70 12.17 -16.13
N VAL A 414 -9.53 12.83 -14.99
CA VAL A 414 -8.51 13.86 -14.79
C VAL A 414 -7.45 13.31 -13.82
N ALA A 415 -6.23 13.12 -14.31
CA ALA A 415 -5.08 12.72 -13.51
C ALA A 415 -4.67 13.83 -12.52
N GLY A 416 -4.12 13.39 -11.38
CA GLY A 416 -3.56 14.20 -10.30
C GLY A 416 -2.05 14.36 -10.45
N ALA A 417 -1.36 14.65 -9.34
CA ALA A 417 0.09 14.82 -9.33
C ALA A 417 0.89 13.50 -9.23
N GLY A 418 0.24 12.40 -8.83
CA GLY A 418 0.83 11.08 -8.67
C GLY A 418 1.09 10.38 -10.00
N GLN A 419 1.60 9.15 -9.94
CA GLN A 419 1.70 8.29 -11.13
C GLN A 419 0.37 7.58 -11.31
N ASP A 420 -0.47 8.05 -12.22
CA ASP A 420 -1.85 7.57 -12.30
C ASP A 420 -2.05 6.54 -13.40
N LEU A 421 -2.93 5.58 -13.14
CA LEU A 421 -3.42 4.62 -14.12
C LEU A 421 -4.85 4.98 -14.53
N LEU A 422 -5.03 5.41 -15.77
CA LEU A 422 -6.32 5.72 -16.37
C LEU A 422 -6.76 4.60 -17.32
N VAL A 423 -7.97 4.09 -17.11
CA VAL A 423 -8.56 3.00 -17.89
C VAL A 423 -9.87 3.49 -18.53
N GLY A 424 -9.90 3.57 -19.85
CA GLY A 424 -11.11 3.84 -20.64
C GLY A 424 -12.07 2.66 -20.68
N GLY A 425 -13.36 2.97 -20.81
CA GLY A 425 -14.43 2.01 -21.02
C GLY A 425 -14.86 1.95 -22.49
N ALA A 426 -16.08 1.50 -22.74
CA ALA A 426 -16.63 1.45 -24.11
C ALA A 426 -17.09 2.81 -24.65
N GLY A 427 -17.27 3.79 -23.77
CA GLY A 427 -17.70 5.15 -24.10
C GLY A 427 -16.64 5.93 -24.89
N ALA A 428 -17.02 7.10 -25.40
CA ALA A 428 -16.04 8.05 -25.91
C ALA A 428 -15.51 8.86 -24.72
N ASP A 429 -14.35 8.44 -24.21
CA ASP A 429 -13.79 8.96 -22.98
C ASP A 429 -12.78 10.10 -23.25
N THR A 430 -12.51 10.90 -22.24
CA THR A 430 -11.50 11.96 -22.30
C THR A 430 -10.55 11.84 -21.12
N PHE A 431 -9.28 11.54 -21.40
CA PHE A 431 -8.20 11.51 -20.42
C PHE A 431 -7.54 12.87 -20.38
N VAL A 432 -7.59 13.52 -19.23
CA VAL A 432 -6.96 14.82 -19.01
C VAL A 432 -5.72 14.59 -18.16
N VAL A 433 -4.57 14.69 -18.80
CA VAL A 433 -3.27 14.58 -18.14
C VAL A 433 -2.75 15.99 -17.91
N LYS A 434 -2.64 16.39 -16.64
CA LYS A 434 -2.15 17.73 -16.28
C LYS A 434 -0.61 17.72 -16.21
N GLY A 435 0.00 18.89 -16.30
CA GLY A 435 1.46 19.02 -16.15
C GLY A 435 1.89 18.73 -14.72
N GLY A 436 2.97 17.95 -14.56
CA GLY A 436 3.53 17.45 -13.29
C GLY A 436 4.89 16.76 -13.52
N THR A 437 5.48 16.08 -12.53
CA THR A 437 6.74 15.31 -12.69
C THR A 437 6.55 13.80 -12.74
N ALA A 438 5.35 13.31 -12.46
CA ALA A 438 5.04 11.89 -12.42
C ALA A 438 4.70 11.35 -13.82
N THR A 439 4.96 10.06 -14.02
CA THR A 439 4.63 9.35 -15.26
C THR A 439 3.25 8.73 -15.14
N ASP A 440 2.31 9.20 -15.97
CA ASP A 440 0.95 8.66 -16.04
C ASP A 440 0.84 7.59 -17.12
N THR A 441 -0.13 6.69 -16.94
CA THR A 441 -0.38 5.58 -17.86
C THR A 441 -1.85 5.56 -18.28
N ILE A 442 -2.10 5.51 -19.58
CA ILE A 442 -3.43 5.19 -20.13
C ILE A 442 -3.40 3.74 -20.62
N ALA A 443 -4.18 2.87 -19.99
CA ALA A 443 -4.15 1.43 -20.25
C ALA A 443 -5.14 0.95 -21.33
N SER A 444 -6.18 1.72 -21.61
CA SER A 444 -7.14 1.43 -22.68
C SER A 444 -7.58 2.71 -23.39
N LEU A 445 -7.25 2.78 -24.68
CA LEU A 445 -7.75 3.80 -25.60
C LEU A 445 -8.72 3.13 -26.58
N GLY A 446 -10.00 3.46 -26.41
CA GLY A 446 -11.11 3.03 -27.24
C GLY A 446 -11.35 3.94 -28.45
N SER A 447 -12.28 3.50 -29.30
CA SER A 447 -12.67 4.26 -30.49
C SER A 447 -13.51 5.47 -30.10
N GLY A 448 -12.95 6.68 -30.26
CA GLY A 448 -13.63 7.94 -29.95
C GLY A 448 -13.04 8.68 -28.76
N ASP A 449 -12.12 8.02 -28.04
CA ASP A 449 -11.43 8.58 -26.89
C ASP A 449 -10.54 9.75 -27.27
N LYS A 450 -10.31 10.62 -26.28
CA LYS A 450 -9.48 11.82 -26.40
C LYS A 450 -8.46 11.87 -25.28
N ILE A 451 -7.26 12.31 -25.64
CA ILE A 451 -6.15 12.60 -24.73
C ILE A 451 -5.94 14.11 -24.75
N ALA A 452 -6.14 14.76 -23.63
CA ALA A 452 -5.90 16.18 -23.44
C ALA A 452 -4.57 16.40 -22.70
N VAL A 453 -3.56 16.84 -23.44
CA VAL A 453 -2.19 17.20 -22.96
C VAL A 453 -1.86 18.67 -23.26
N SER A 454 -2.89 19.52 -23.31
CA SER A 454 -2.84 20.86 -23.91
C SER A 454 -1.88 21.86 -23.24
N ASN A 455 -1.28 21.50 -22.09
CA ASN A 455 -0.27 22.30 -21.42
C ASN A 455 1.18 21.93 -21.79
N SER A 456 1.40 20.77 -22.43
CA SER A 456 2.73 20.27 -22.79
C SER A 456 3.06 20.48 -24.28
N TYR A 457 2.03 20.45 -25.15
CA TYR A 457 2.20 20.57 -26.60
C TYR A 457 1.13 21.46 -27.25
N ALA A 458 1.56 22.28 -28.21
CA ALA A 458 0.68 23.19 -28.95
C ALA A 458 -0.16 22.47 -30.02
N ASP A 459 0.32 21.35 -30.56
CA ASP A 459 -0.36 20.55 -31.58
C ASP A 459 0.14 19.10 -31.64
N TYR A 460 -0.56 18.28 -32.42
CA TYR A 460 -0.24 16.87 -32.63
C TYR A 460 1.12 16.67 -33.28
N ALA A 461 1.48 17.52 -34.23
CA ALA A 461 2.73 17.37 -34.96
C ALA A 461 3.93 17.51 -34.01
N THR A 462 3.84 18.42 -33.05
CA THR A 462 4.83 18.62 -32.00
C THR A 462 4.84 17.43 -31.05
N ALA A 463 3.68 17.03 -30.50
CA ALA A 463 3.59 15.87 -29.60
C ALA A 463 4.17 14.59 -30.23
N LEU A 464 3.88 14.34 -31.51
CA LEU A 464 4.37 13.17 -32.24
C LEU A 464 5.90 13.10 -32.32
N THR A 465 6.60 14.25 -32.35
CA THR A 465 8.08 14.27 -32.35
C THR A 465 8.70 13.88 -31.00
N HIS A 466 7.89 13.86 -29.94
CA HIS A 466 8.28 13.46 -28.59
C HIS A 466 7.75 12.07 -28.19
N MET A 467 7.10 11.36 -29.13
CA MET A 467 6.64 9.99 -28.91
C MET A 467 7.69 8.98 -29.33
N THR A 468 7.93 7.98 -28.49
CA THR A 468 8.83 6.86 -28.74
C THR A 468 8.10 5.54 -28.53
N GLN A 469 8.25 4.61 -29.47
CA GLN A 469 7.79 3.24 -29.25
C GLN A 469 8.73 2.53 -28.27
N ILE A 470 8.18 1.98 -27.19
CA ILE A 470 8.90 1.15 -26.22
C ILE A 470 8.16 -0.18 -26.09
N GLY A 471 8.70 -1.24 -26.69
CA GLY A 471 7.99 -2.53 -26.74
C GLY A 471 6.64 -2.39 -27.45
N SER A 472 5.56 -2.77 -26.76
CA SER A 472 4.16 -2.63 -27.23
C SER A 472 3.53 -1.27 -26.95
N ASP A 473 4.23 -0.40 -26.22
CA ASP A 473 3.66 0.82 -25.64
C ASP A 473 4.26 2.06 -26.33
N VAL A 474 3.54 3.18 -26.27
CA VAL A 474 4.06 4.49 -26.69
C VAL A 474 4.39 5.31 -25.45
N ASP A 475 5.62 5.82 -25.38
CA ASP A 475 6.03 6.82 -24.40
C ASP A 475 6.00 8.21 -25.05
N LEU A 476 5.12 9.08 -24.56
CA LEU A 476 5.12 10.51 -24.88
C LEU A 476 5.89 11.24 -23.77
N ASP A 477 7.14 11.62 -24.05
CA ASP A 477 7.86 12.59 -23.23
C ASP A 477 7.03 13.89 -23.24
N MET A 478 6.81 14.54 -22.11
CA MET A 478 6.07 15.80 -21.99
C MET A 478 6.97 16.95 -21.50
N GLY A 479 8.27 16.72 -21.35
CA GLY A 479 9.26 17.65 -20.81
C GLY A 479 9.32 17.65 -19.28
N GLY A 480 10.39 18.22 -18.71
CA GLY A 480 10.55 18.33 -17.26
C GLY A 480 10.74 17.00 -16.50
N GLY A 481 10.98 15.90 -17.23
CA GLY A 481 11.03 14.54 -16.67
C GLY A 481 9.67 13.84 -16.60
N GLN A 482 8.60 14.47 -17.11
CA GLN A 482 7.25 13.91 -17.17
C GLN A 482 7.07 13.06 -18.43
N HIS A 483 6.39 11.92 -18.28
CA HIS A 483 6.07 11.01 -19.38
C HIS A 483 4.59 10.60 -19.33
N LEU A 484 3.99 10.34 -20.48
CA LEU A 484 2.69 9.69 -20.61
C LEU A 484 2.85 8.39 -21.38
N ILE A 485 2.53 7.26 -20.74
CA ILE A 485 2.60 5.94 -21.36
C ILE A 485 1.22 5.53 -21.89
N LEU A 486 1.15 5.18 -23.16
CA LEU A 486 -0.04 4.60 -23.79
C LEU A 486 0.20 3.09 -23.98
N ARG A 487 -0.47 2.26 -23.17
CA ARG A 487 -0.24 0.81 -23.14
C ARG A 487 -0.83 0.10 -24.35
N GLY A 488 -0.07 -0.83 -24.92
CA GLY A 488 -0.53 -1.65 -26.04
C GLY A 488 -0.87 -0.86 -27.30
N VAL A 489 -0.47 0.41 -27.38
CA VAL A 489 -0.68 1.27 -28.53
C VAL A 489 0.55 1.21 -29.42
N ALA A 490 0.35 0.96 -30.70
CA ALA A 490 1.41 1.11 -31.69
C ALA A 490 1.53 2.60 -32.05
N LEU A 491 2.74 3.15 -32.11
CA LEU A 491 3.00 4.52 -32.52
C LEU A 491 2.41 4.82 -33.91
N SER A 492 2.36 3.80 -34.78
CA SER A 492 1.74 3.90 -36.10
C SER A 492 0.21 4.01 -36.10
N SER A 493 -0.46 3.64 -35.00
CA SER A 493 -1.92 3.76 -34.86
C SER A 493 -2.37 5.05 -34.20
N VAL A 494 -1.45 5.74 -33.50
CA VAL A 494 -1.74 7.05 -32.88
C VAL A 494 -2.10 8.06 -33.97
N ASN A 495 -3.19 8.80 -33.78
CA ASN A 495 -3.65 9.80 -34.74
C ASN A 495 -4.08 11.12 -34.08
N ALA A 496 -4.02 12.21 -34.87
CA ALA A 496 -4.38 13.55 -34.40
C ALA A 496 -5.83 13.65 -33.90
N GLY A 497 -6.71 12.74 -34.33
CA GLY A 497 -8.09 12.68 -33.86
C GLY A 497 -8.21 12.22 -32.41
N GLU A 498 -7.24 11.51 -31.85
CA GLU A 498 -7.22 11.05 -30.46
C GLU A 498 -6.73 12.13 -29.50
N PHE A 499 -6.21 13.25 -29.98
CA PHE A 499 -5.66 14.29 -29.13
C PHE A 499 -6.47 15.58 -29.17
N ALA A 500 -6.60 16.19 -28.00
CA ALA A 500 -7.17 17.53 -27.82
C ALA A 500 -6.07 18.49 -27.35
N PHE A 501 -5.58 19.34 -28.26
CA PHE A 501 -4.54 20.36 -28.00
C PHE A 501 -5.10 21.77 -27.81
N SER A 502 -6.42 21.93 -27.82
CA SER A 502 -7.01 23.23 -27.48
C SER A 502 -6.65 23.57 -26.03
N SER A 503 -6.10 24.77 -25.80
CA SER A 503 -6.19 25.46 -24.49
C SER A 503 -7.59 25.18 -23.96
N PRO A 504 -7.75 24.68 -22.73
CA PRO A 504 -9.05 24.17 -22.30
C PRO A 504 -10.08 25.27 -22.55
N ALA A 505 -11.00 24.99 -23.46
CA ALA A 505 -12.33 25.53 -23.29
C ALA A 505 -12.69 25.12 -21.86
N SER A 506 -12.77 26.11 -20.98
CA SER A 506 -13.43 26.05 -19.70
C SER A 506 -14.47 24.95 -19.71
N VAL A 507 -14.34 23.96 -18.83
CA VAL A 507 -15.50 23.20 -18.37
C VAL A 507 -16.40 24.24 -17.72
N SER A 508 -17.28 24.80 -18.54
CA SER A 508 -18.24 25.81 -18.14
C SER A 508 -19.37 25.09 -17.42
N THR A 509 -19.52 25.38 -16.14
CA THR A 509 -20.85 25.51 -15.52
C THR A 509 -21.80 26.22 -16.50
N PRO A 510 -23.08 25.83 -16.58
CA PRO A 510 -23.99 26.23 -17.66
C PRO A 510 -24.02 27.75 -17.88
N THR A 511 -23.72 28.17 -19.11
CA THR A 511 -23.71 29.57 -19.55
C THR A 511 -25.10 30.05 -19.96
N THR A 512 -25.58 31.15 -19.37
CA THR A 512 -26.52 32.05 -20.05
C THR A 512 -25.71 33.03 -20.90
N THR A 513 -25.83 32.96 -22.22
CA THR A 513 -25.13 33.80 -23.23
C THR A 513 -26.16 34.76 -23.88
N PRO A 514 -25.82 35.88 -24.58
CA PRO A 514 -24.55 36.62 -24.77
C PRO A 514 -24.64 38.15 -24.56
N THR A 515 -23.51 38.87 -24.44
CA THR A 515 -23.18 39.99 -25.36
C THR A 515 -21.66 40.22 -25.44
N THR A 516 -21.21 40.71 -26.60
CA THR A 516 -19.85 40.74 -27.18
C THR A 516 -18.89 41.83 -26.66
N THR A 517 -17.58 41.62 -26.93
CA THR A 517 -16.44 42.61 -27.10
C THR A 517 -15.52 42.83 -25.89
N PRO A 518 -14.23 43.21 -26.06
CA PRO A 518 -13.10 42.58 -26.77
C PRO A 518 -11.98 42.11 -25.78
N THR A 519 -10.98 41.40 -26.30
CA THR A 519 -9.76 40.88 -25.63
C THR A 519 -9.09 41.84 -24.61
N PRO A 520 -8.80 41.41 -23.36
CA PRO A 520 -7.91 42.16 -22.46
C PRO A 520 -6.49 41.57 -22.40
N THR A 521 -5.54 42.49 -22.33
CA THR A 521 -4.12 42.37 -21.96
C THR A 521 -3.94 41.67 -20.60
N PRO A 522 -2.86 40.88 -20.37
CA PRO A 522 -2.65 40.15 -19.11
C PRO A 522 -2.68 41.11 -17.92
N THR A 523 -3.58 40.83 -16.98
CA THR A 523 -3.79 41.59 -15.74
C THR A 523 -2.96 40.94 -14.64
N ALA A 524 -2.40 41.75 -13.74
CA ALA A 524 -1.65 41.30 -12.58
C ALA A 524 -2.39 40.19 -11.81
N SER A 525 -1.64 39.19 -11.35
CA SER A 525 -2.01 38.14 -10.40
C SER A 525 -2.68 38.73 -9.16
N THR A 526 -4.01 38.88 -9.21
CA THR A 526 -4.80 39.39 -8.07
C THR A 526 -5.05 38.27 -7.09
N TRP A 527 -4.62 38.48 -5.85
CA TRP A 527 -5.00 37.68 -4.69
C TRP A 527 -6.54 37.43 -4.64
N ILE A 528 -6.94 36.16 -4.47
CA ILE A 528 -8.33 35.71 -4.63
C ILE A 528 -9.18 35.86 -3.35
N GLY A 529 -8.58 36.13 -2.20
CA GLY A 529 -9.30 36.22 -0.92
C GLY A 529 -8.58 35.45 0.19
N ASP A 530 -8.91 35.73 1.45
CA ASP A 530 -8.44 34.91 2.57
C ASP A 530 -9.34 33.66 2.54
N PRO A 531 -8.80 32.43 2.69
CA PRO A 531 -9.62 31.26 2.94
C PRO A 531 -10.60 31.58 4.08
N ALA A 532 -11.84 31.08 3.97
CA ALA A 532 -12.87 31.36 4.96
C ALA A 532 -12.36 31.05 6.38
N GLN A 533 -12.61 31.97 7.32
CA GLN A 533 -12.26 31.77 8.74
C GLN A 533 -13.38 31.03 9.45
N SER A 534 -13.00 30.13 10.34
CA SER A 534 -13.94 29.34 11.14
C SER A 534 -14.82 30.24 11.98
N ALA A 535 -16.13 30.00 11.94
CA ALA A 535 -17.08 30.57 12.87
C ALA A 535 -16.71 30.19 14.32
N ALA A 536 -16.99 31.08 15.26
CA ALA A 536 -16.71 30.80 16.67
C ALA A 536 -17.48 29.53 17.12
N PRO A 537 -16.82 28.61 17.86
CA PRO A 537 -17.45 27.38 18.29
C PRO A 537 -18.62 27.66 19.24
N VAL A 538 -19.71 26.94 19.04
CA VAL A 538 -20.95 27.04 19.85
C VAL A 538 -21.07 25.83 20.78
N VAL A 539 -20.35 24.75 20.50
CA VAL A 539 -20.28 23.52 21.30
C VAL A 539 -18.84 23.24 21.70
N GLN A 540 -18.62 22.73 22.90
CA GLN A 540 -17.31 22.24 23.33
C GLN A 540 -17.42 20.76 23.72
N VAL A 541 -16.57 19.93 23.12
CA VAL A 541 -16.45 18.50 23.41
C VAL A 541 -15.10 18.26 24.05
N THR A 542 -15.08 17.65 25.24
CA THR A 542 -13.84 17.44 26.01
C THR A 542 -13.54 15.96 26.19
N GLY A 543 -12.33 15.54 25.81
CA GLY A 543 -11.82 14.18 26.00
C GLY A 543 -11.24 13.94 27.40
N GLY A 544 -11.07 12.66 27.75
CA GLY A 544 -10.41 12.24 28.98
C GLY A 544 -8.88 12.16 28.82
N SER A 545 -8.17 11.75 29.87
CA SER A 545 -6.71 11.53 29.81
C SER A 545 -6.30 10.19 29.17
N THR A 546 -7.22 9.52 28.48
CA THR A 546 -7.06 8.21 27.84
C THR A 546 -7.57 8.32 26.42
N SER A 547 -6.91 7.66 25.47
CA SER A 547 -7.31 7.61 24.06
C SER A 547 -8.79 7.24 23.89
N GLY A 548 -9.52 8.03 23.10
CA GLY A 548 -10.92 7.81 22.78
C GLY A 548 -11.34 8.42 21.44
N VAL A 549 -12.63 8.31 21.13
CA VAL A 549 -13.23 8.87 19.92
C VAL A 549 -14.20 9.99 20.32
N LEU A 550 -14.05 11.17 19.71
CA LEU A 550 -14.82 12.37 20.00
C LEU A 550 -15.54 12.82 18.74
N PHE A 551 -16.86 13.02 18.82
CA PHE A 551 -17.71 13.38 17.69
C PHE A 551 -18.30 14.78 17.84
N ALA A 552 -18.39 15.50 16.73
CA ALA A 552 -19.15 16.74 16.60
C ALA A 552 -20.52 16.46 15.98
N ASP A 553 -21.46 17.38 16.23
CA ASP A 553 -22.72 17.43 15.49
C ASP A 553 -22.64 18.51 14.39
N SER A 554 -23.76 18.91 13.81
CA SER A 554 -23.77 19.91 12.73
C SER A 554 -23.47 21.34 13.16
N ARG A 555 -23.22 21.60 14.44
CA ARG A 555 -22.89 22.92 14.97
C ARG A 555 -21.37 23.10 15.02
N PRO A 556 -20.86 24.34 14.87
CA PRO A 556 -19.44 24.64 15.10
C PRO A 556 -18.97 24.14 16.47
N THR A 557 -18.04 23.18 16.48
CA THR A 557 -17.63 22.44 17.67
C THR A 557 -16.14 22.61 17.96
N LYS A 558 -15.79 22.94 19.20
CA LYS A 558 -14.41 22.91 19.67
C LYS A 558 -14.13 21.64 20.46
N PHE A 559 -13.23 20.83 19.95
CA PHE A 559 -12.70 19.66 20.65
C PHE A 559 -11.53 20.07 21.54
N TYR A 560 -11.52 19.57 22.77
CA TYR A 560 -10.41 19.74 23.70
C TYR A 560 -10.07 18.41 24.37
N SER A 561 -8.94 17.80 24.00
CA SER A 561 -8.46 16.61 24.69
C SER A 561 -6.99 16.74 25.07
N PRO A 562 -6.69 17.10 26.33
CA PRO A 562 -5.33 17.16 26.79
C PRO A 562 -4.89 15.75 27.22
N ASN A 563 -3.82 15.25 26.59
CA ASN A 563 -3.03 14.07 26.99
C ASN A 563 -3.49 12.68 26.49
N GLY A 564 -4.53 12.54 25.66
CA GLY A 564 -4.91 11.29 24.98
C GLY A 564 -4.43 11.21 23.52
N HIS A 565 -4.33 9.99 22.96
CA HIS A 565 -4.18 9.76 21.51
C HIS A 565 -5.60 9.59 20.96
N ASP A 566 -6.25 10.71 20.64
CA ASP A 566 -7.69 10.74 20.37
C ASP A 566 -7.97 10.75 18.87
N LEU A 567 -9.08 10.12 18.50
CA LEU A 567 -9.69 10.27 17.19
C LEU A 567 -10.78 11.34 17.27
N PHE A 568 -10.56 12.48 16.59
CA PHE A 568 -11.56 13.53 16.47
C PHE A 568 -12.30 13.38 15.15
N VAL A 569 -13.63 13.34 15.21
CA VAL A 569 -14.51 13.27 14.05
C VAL A 569 -15.34 14.54 14.01
N GLY A 570 -15.07 15.39 13.02
CA GLY A 570 -15.82 16.63 12.78
C GLY A 570 -17.27 16.35 12.39
N GLY A 571 -18.10 17.38 12.43
CA GLY A 571 -19.45 17.41 11.89
C GLY A 571 -19.56 18.54 10.88
N SER A 572 -20.71 18.73 10.25
CA SER A 572 -20.89 19.68 9.13
C SER A 572 -20.78 21.18 9.49
N GLY A 573 -20.30 21.50 10.68
CA GLY A 573 -20.07 22.85 11.17
C GLY A 573 -18.59 23.22 11.08
N ASP A 574 -18.27 24.48 11.36
CA ASP A 574 -16.88 24.91 11.44
C ASP A 574 -16.26 24.39 12.74
N ASP A 575 -15.49 23.29 12.68
CA ASP A 575 -14.93 22.69 13.89
C ASP A 575 -13.50 23.15 14.18
N THR A 576 -13.16 23.12 15.46
CA THR A 576 -11.84 23.45 15.97
C THR A 576 -11.29 22.29 16.79
N PHE A 577 -10.22 21.68 16.30
CA PHE A 577 -9.54 20.56 16.93
C PHE A 577 -8.35 21.06 17.74
N VAL A 578 -8.44 21.03 19.08
CA VAL A 578 -7.30 21.36 19.94
C VAL A 578 -6.47 20.12 20.17
N ILE A 579 -5.33 20.05 19.49
CA ILE A 579 -4.46 18.88 19.48
C ILE A 579 -3.20 19.19 20.27
N THR A 580 -2.89 18.32 21.23
CA THR A 580 -1.71 18.42 22.10
C THR A 580 -0.70 17.29 21.88
N ASN A 581 -1.10 16.22 21.18
CA ASN A 581 -0.29 15.05 20.87
C ASN A 581 -0.35 14.78 19.35
N ALA A 582 0.81 14.53 18.71
CA ALA A 582 0.91 14.33 17.26
C ALA A 582 0.26 13.01 16.79
N GLU A 583 0.07 12.06 17.70
CA GLU A 583 -0.53 10.74 17.43
C GLU A 583 -2.08 10.76 17.47
N SER A 584 -2.68 11.91 17.77
CA SER A 584 -4.12 12.08 17.63
C SER A 584 -4.51 12.22 16.15
N ILE A 585 -5.59 11.56 15.75
CA ILE A 585 -6.08 11.54 14.37
C ILE A 585 -7.25 12.52 14.27
N VAL A 586 -7.27 13.36 13.23
CA VAL A 586 -8.40 14.25 12.92
C VAL A 586 -9.02 13.84 11.60
N LEU A 587 -10.32 13.55 11.65
CA LEU A 587 -11.17 13.27 10.50
C LEU A 587 -12.18 14.44 10.37
N PRO A 588 -11.82 15.51 9.64
CA PRO A 588 -12.74 16.62 9.37
C PRO A 588 -13.86 16.18 8.42
N THR A 589 -14.95 16.93 8.37
CA THR A 589 -15.99 16.71 7.34
C THR A 589 -15.82 17.66 6.18
N ALA A 590 -16.32 17.30 5.00
CA ALA A 590 -16.21 18.12 3.78
C ALA A 590 -17.08 19.41 3.81
N HIS A 591 -17.73 19.70 4.94
CA HIS A 591 -18.71 20.78 5.06
C HIS A 591 -18.34 21.68 6.25
N GLY A 592 -17.83 22.87 5.96
CA GLY A 592 -17.44 23.85 6.98
C GLY A 592 -15.97 24.24 6.90
N VAL A 593 -15.58 25.18 7.75
CA VAL A 593 -14.19 25.63 7.90
C VAL A 593 -13.54 24.93 9.08
N GLU A 594 -12.75 23.93 8.75
CA GLU A 594 -12.11 23.03 9.70
C GLU A 594 -10.75 23.54 10.17
N THR A 595 -10.59 23.70 11.49
CA THR A 595 -9.43 24.36 12.10
C THR A 595 -8.71 23.46 13.09
N VAL A 596 -7.40 23.31 12.93
CA VAL A 596 -6.53 22.69 13.93
C VAL A 596 -5.83 23.77 14.76
N GLU A 597 -5.93 23.68 16.09
CA GLU A 597 -5.05 24.37 17.03
C GLU A 597 -3.98 23.38 17.50
N TRP A 598 -2.76 23.50 16.98
CA TRP A 598 -1.65 22.62 17.30
C TRP A 598 -0.83 23.18 18.47
N TRP A 599 -0.78 22.44 19.58
CA TRP A 599 -0.09 22.82 20.81
C TRP A 599 1.24 22.08 21.04
N GLY A 600 1.54 21.05 20.25
CA GLY A 600 2.80 20.33 20.35
C GLY A 600 3.99 21.13 19.81
N THR A 601 5.20 20.62 20.08
CA THR A 601 6.45 21.28 19.68
C THR A 601 7.18 20.60 18.52
N ASN A 602 6.66 19.46 18.07
CA ASN A 602 7.14 18.66 16.95
C ASN A 602 6.37 19.01 15.66
N THR A 603 6.65 18.27 14.59
CA THR A 603 5.98 18.43 13.31
C THR A 603 4.51 18.01 13.41
N TYR A 604 3.62 18.85 12.89
CA TYR A 604 2.23 18.51 12.62
C TYR A 604 2.00 18.46 11.11
N LEU A 605 1.57 17.31 10.62
CA LEU A 605 1.16 17.10 9.23
C LEU A 605 -0.35 17.32 9.15
N MET A 606 -0.81 18.30 8.36
CA MET A 606 -2.24 18.55 8.19
C MET A 606 -2.90 17.40 7.43
N PRO A 607 -3.92 16.73 8.00
CA PRO A 607 -4.77 15.82 7.24
C PRO A 607 -5.54 16.58 6.15
N THR A 608 -5.97 15.88 5.09
CA THR A 608 -6.88 16.47 4.10
C THR A 608 -8.21 16.88 4.71
N GLY A 609 -8.81 17.92 4.14
CA GLY A 609 -10.07 18.49 4.62
C GLY A 609 -9.90 19.53 5.74
N ILE A 610 -8.72 19.61 6.38
CA ILE A 610 -8.39 20.73 7.27
C ILE A 610 -8.06 21.96 6.41
N THR A 611 -8.77 23.07 6.65
CA THR A 611 -8.60 24.32 5.91
C THR A 611 -7.83 25.38 6.68
N ASN A 612 -7.73 25.24 8.01
CA ASN A 612 -6.98 26.15 8.88
C ASN A 612 -6.03 25.38 9.82
N LEU A 613 -4.80 25.84 9.95
CA LEU A 613 -3.88 25.46 11.01
C LEU A 613 -3.45 26.69 11.79
N THR A 614 -3.53 26.62 13.12
CA THR A 614 -2.98 27.62 14.03
C THR A 614 -1.97 26.96 14.96
N MET A 615 -0.72 27.36 14.83
CA MET A 615 0.35 26.95 15.73
C MET A 615 0.20 27.70 17.06
N LYS A 616 0.37 26.99 18.18
CA LYS A 616 0.25 27.58 19.54
C LYS A 616 1.58 27.57 20.30
N HIS A 617 2.58 26.85 19.80
CA HIS A 617 3.97 26.80 20.29
C HIS A 617 4.96 26.75 19.11
N ALA A 618 6.26 26.80 19.42
CA ALA A 618 7.33 26.54 18.44
C ALA A 618 7.16 25.14 17.83
N GLY A 619 7.54 24.96 16.57
CA GLY A 619 7.39 23.68 15.87
C GLY A 619 7.15 23.85 14.37
N THR A 620 6.89 22.74 13.69
CA THR A 620 6.71 22.70 12.23
C THR A 620 5.27 22.35 11.89
N GLY A 621 4.62 23.14 11.04
CA GLY A 621 3.34 22.81 10.42
C GLY A 621 3.54 22.53 8.94
N VAL A 622 3.01 21.42 8.44
CA VAL A 622 3.06 21.05 7.01
C VAL A 622 1.63 21.02 6.48
N ALA A 623 1.36 21.83 5.46
CA ALA A 623 0.05 21.90 4.81
C ALA A 623 -0.30 20.61 4.04
N ASN A 624 -1.59 20.38 3.88
CA ASN A 624 -2.13 19.42 2.92
C ASN A 624 -2.20 20.05 1.53
N ASP A 625 -2.68 19.31 0.53
CA ASP A 625 -2.71 19.74 -0.88
C ASP A 625 -3.90 20.64 -1.25
N GLY A 626 -4.73 21.03 -0.28
CA GLY A 626 -5.83 21.98 -0.46
C GLY A 626 -5.40 23.43 -0.29
N HIS A 627 -6.28 24.36 -0.62
CA HIS A 627 -6.08 25.78 -0.28
C HIS A 627 -6.20 25.99 1.24
N VAL A 628 -5.08 26.10 1.96
CA VAL A 628 -5.11 26.22 3.42
C VAL A 628 -4.69 27.59 3.92
N ARG A 629 -5.08 27.90 5.16
CA ARG A 629 -4.58 29.03 5.92
C ARG A 629 -3.82 28.57 7.15
N MET A 630 -2.54 28.92 7.22
CA MET A 630 -1.63 28.58 8.32
C MET A 630 -1.23 29.83 9.08
N VAL A 631 -1.33 29.79 10.40
CA VAL A 631 -0.98 30.90 11.29
C VAL A 631 0.08 30.44 12.27
N ALA A 632 1.24 31.10 12.24
CA ALA A 632 2.32 30.87 13.20
C ALA A 632 1.96 31.43 14.58
N SER A 633 2.62 30.88 15.60
CA SER A 633 2.51 31.32 17.00
C SER A 633 3.43 32.52 17.26
N ASP A 634 3.45 33.03 18.49
CA ASP A 634 4.46 34.05 18.87
C ASP A 634 5.88 33.46 19.07
N TYR A 635 6.04 32.15 18.94
CA TYR A 635 7.33 31.46 18.92
C TYR A 635 7.81 31.23 17.48
N GLY A 636 9.10 30.91 17.29
CA GLY A 636 9.61 30.58 15.97
C GLY A 636 9.02 29.28 15.43
N ASN A 637 8.32 29.37 14.30
CA ASN A 637 7.69 28.25 13.61
C ASN A 637 8.28 28.01 12.23
N THR A 638 8.18 26.78 11.73
CA THR A 638 8.38 26.46 10.31
C THR A 638 7.02 26.11 9.71
N LEU A 639 6.56 26.86 8.70
CA LEU A 639 5.34 26.57 7.96
C LEU A 639 5.72 26.12 6.55
N VAL A 640 5.34 24.90 6.18
CA VAL A 640 5.63 24.32 4.87
C VAL A 640 4.36 24.32 4.04
N ALA A 641 4.40 25.01 2.90
CA ALA A 641 3.31 25.06 1.94
C ALA A 641 3.08 23.70 1.25
N GLY A 642 1.81 23.39 1.06
CA GLY A 642 1.31 22.20 0.40
C GLY A 642 1.17 22.45 -1.10
N ALA A 643 0.42 21.58 -1.78
CA ALA A 643 -0.18 21.99 -3.04
C ALA A 643 -1.34 22.98 -2.80
N GLY A 644 -1.74 23.74 -3.82
CA GLY A 644 -2.87 24.65 -3.75
C GLY A 644 -2.47 26.13 -3.74
N GLN A 645 -3.22 26.93 -2.98
CA GLN A 645 -2.98 28.38 -2.85
C GLN A 645 -3.05 28.69 -1.38
N ASP A 646 -1.89 28.62 -0.73
CA ASP A 646 -1.83 28.68 0.72
C ASP A 646 -1.65 30.10 1.22
N LEU A 647 -2.31 30.40 2.33
CA LEU A 647 -2.13 31.63 3.08
C LEU A 647 -1.34 31.35 4.35
N MET A 648 -0.09 31.77 4.39
CA MET A 648 0.74 31.71 5.58
C MET A 648 0.83 33.08 6.27
N VAL A 649 0.64 33.09 7.59
CA VAL A 649 0.66 34.30 8.42
C VAL A 649 1.71 34.15 9.52
N GLY A 650 2.76 34.96 9.48
CA GLY A 650 3.81 35.00 10.49
C GLY A 650 3.36 35.58 11.82
N GLY A 651 3.98 35.06 12.88
CA GLY A 651 3.76 35.45 14.27
C GLY A 651 4.68 36.59 14.71
N ALA A 652 5.05 36.59 15.99
CA ALA A 652 6.07 37.48 16.54
C ALA A 652 7.46 36.82 16.61
N GLY A 653 7.51 35.48 16.52
CA GLY A 653 8.74 34.70 16.50
C GLY A 653 9.51 34.88 15.19
N ALA A 654 10.72 34.32 15.13
CA ALA A 654 11.44 34.20 13.87
C ALA A 654 10.93 32.96 13.14
N ASP A 655 10.07 33.16 12.15
CA ASP A 655 9.38 32.10 11.43
C ASP A 655 10.12 31.73 10.13
N THR A 656 9.89 30.52 9.62
CA THR A 656 10.40 30.07 8.33
C THR A 656 9.24 29.58 7.48
N PHE A 657 9.03 30.21 6.33
CA PHE A 657 8.03 29.83 5.33
C PHE A 657 8.72 29.05 4.22
N VAL A 658 8.36 27.78 4.05
CA VAL A 658 8.94 26.91 3.03
C VAL A 658 8.00 26.81 1.85
N ILE A 659 8.44 27.29 0.69
CA ILE A 659 7.69 27.31 -0.58
C ILE A 659 8.36 26.34 -1.55
N ARG A 660 7.56 25.47 -2.16
CA ARG A 660 8.04 24.45 -3.10
C ARG A 660 7.70 24.86 -4.53
N GLY A 661 8.65 24.69 -5.45
CA GLY A 661 8.38 24.85 -6.87
C GLY A 661 7.34 23.84 -7.36
N GLY A 662 6.36 24.30 -8.13
CA GLY A 662 5.33 23.48 -8.77
C GLY A 662 4.12 23.12 -7.91
N THR A 663 4.00 23.64 -6.68
CA THR A 663 2.89 23.28 -5.77
C THR A 663 1.75 24.30 -5.76
N GLY A 664 1.87 25.43 -6.44
CA GLY A 664 0.79 26.40 -6.62
C GLY A 664 1.08 27.77 -6.02
N THR A 665 0.09 28.68 -6.11
CA THR A 665 0.33 30.11 -5.85
C THR A 665 0.09 30.46 -4.40
N ASP A 666 1.16 30.67 -3.65
CA ASP A 666 1.12 30.88 -2.22
C ASP A 666 1.23 32.34 -1.83
N THR A 667 0.78 32.65 -0.63
CA THR A 667 0.75 34.00 -0.08
C THR A 667 1.29 34.02 1.33
N ILE A 668 2.33 34.83 1.57
CA ILE A 668 2.80 35.16 2.91
C ILE A 668 2.24 36.54 3.27
N ALA A 669 1.29 36.58 4.20
CA ALA A 669 0.60 37.83 4.54
C ALA A 669 1.31 38.69 5.58
N LYS A 670 2.28 38.12 6.31
CA LYS A 670 3.04 38.82 7.34
C LYS A 670 4.44 38.23 7.45
N LEU A 671 5.39 38.87 6.78
CA LEU A 671 6.82 38.58 6.89
C LEU A 671 7.45 39.61 7.82
N ALA A 672 7.76 39.20 9.05
CA ALA A 672 8.36 40.05 10.08
C ALA A 672 9.89 40.03 10.02
N ALA A 673 10.51 40.98 10.73
CA ALA A 673 11.96 41.04 10.85
C ALA A 673 12.47 39.81 11.64
N GLY A 674 13.29 38.98 10.99
CA GLY A 674 13.79 37.73 11.57
C GLY A 674 13.28 36.49 10.83
N ASP A 675 12.16 36.63 10.11
CA ASP A 675 11.58 35.55 9.34
C ASP A 675 12.44 35.16 8.14
N LYS A 676 12.21 33.94 7.65
CA LYS A 676 12.86 33.37 6.48
C LYS A 676 11.83 32.87 5.47
N VAL A 677 12.14 33.03 4.20
CA VAL A 677 11.46 32.41 3.06
C VAL A 677 12.44 31.41 2.46
N ALA A 678 12.15 30.13 2.63
CA ALA A 678 12.91 29.04 2.05
C ALA A 678 12.27 28.65 0.72
N LEU A 679 12.96 28.97 -0.38
CA LEU A 679 12.54 28.58 -1.73
C LEU A 679 13.24 27.27 -2.09
N THR A 680 12.45 26.27 -2.42
CA THR A 680 12.93 24.93 -2.78
C THR A 680 12.51 24.61 -4.21
N ASN A 681 13.42 24.05 -5.00
CA ASN A 681 13.18 23.59 -6.39
C ASN A 681 12.70 24.66 -7.41
N SER A 682 12.76 25.96 -7.10
CA SER A 682 12.48 27.05 -8.06
C SER A 682 13.69 27.96 -8.34
N TYR A 683 14.46 28.26 -7.30
CA TYR A 683 15.62 29.16 -7.39
C TYR A 683 16.79 28.60 -6.60
N THR A 684 18.00 28.84 -7.09
CA THR A 684 19.25 28.41 -6.46
C THR A 684 19.95 29.53 -5.70
N ASP A 685 19.57 30.80 -5.94
CA ASP A 685 20.12 31.96 -5.26
C ASP A 685 19.15 33.17 -5.27
N TYR A 686 19.45 34.13 -4.39
CA TYR A 686 18.66 35.34 -4.22
C TYR A 686 18.71 36.27 -5.42
N ALA A 687 19.84 36.36 -6.12
CA ALA A 687 19.97 37.28 -7.25
C ALA A 687 19.00 36.91 -8.37
N THR A 688 18.88 35.60 -8.63
CA THR A 688 17.95 35.03 -9.60
C THR A 688 16.51 35.24 -9.15
N ALA A 689 16.13 34.80 -7.94
CA ALA A 689 14.78 35.02 -7.41
C ALA A 689 14.38 36.51 -7.45
N ARG A 690 15.28 37.40 -7.03
CA ARG A 690 15.06 38.85 -6.99
C ARG A 690 14.81 39.46 -8.37
N SER A 691 15.32 38.85 -9.44
CA SER A 691 15.10 39.30 -10.82
C SER A 691 13.70 38.95 -11.35
N HIS A 692 13.05 37.96 -10.74
CA HIS A 692 11.67 37.53 -11.04
C HIS A 692 10.62 38.13 -10.09
N MET A 693 11.05 38.98 -9.15
CA MET A 693 10.13 39.73 -8.28
C MET A 693 9.65 41.01 -8.95
N THR A 694 8.34 41.22 -8.94
CA THR A 694 7.69 42.44 -9.39
C THR A 694 6.87 43.07 -8.27
N GLN A 695 6.72 44.39 -8.29
CA GLN A 695 5.82 45.07 -7.35
C GLN A 695 4.41 45.07 -7.95
N ALA A 696 3.46 44.44 -7.25
CA ALA A 696 2.05 44.41 -7.60
C ALA A 696 1.23 45.16 -6.53
N GLY A 697 0.97 46.45 -6.76
CA GLY A 697 0.30 47.28 -5.76
C GLY A 697 1.14 47.42 -4.49
N ALA A 698 0.60 46.98 -3.35
CA ALA A 698 1.29 46.97 -2.05
C ALA A 698 2.11 45.70 -1.80
N ASP A 699 2.04 44.72 -2.71
CA ASP A 699 2.58 43.38 -2.52
C ASP A 699 3.76 43.12 -3.46
N VAL A 700 4.65 42.21 -3.09
CA VAL A 700 5.64 41.65 -4.02
C VAL A 700 5.07 40.37 -4.61
N ASP A 701 5.10 40.26 -5.93
CA ASP A 701 4.83 39.04 -6.65
C ASP A 701 6.17 38.47 -7.15
N LEU A 702 6.56 37.31 -6.63
CA LEU A 702 7.65 36.51 -7.14
C LEU A 702 7.08 35.45 -8.10
N ASP A 703 7.34 35.62 -9.39
CA ASP A 703 7.11 34.55 -10.37
C ASP A 703 8.05 33.39 -10.04
N MET A 704 7.52 32.19 -9.89
CA MET A 704 8.27 30.97 -9.55
C MET A 704 8.39 30.02 -10.75
N GLY A 705 7.90 30.42 -11.93
CA GLY A 705 7.83 29.61 -13.14
C GLY A 705 6.55 28.77 -13.23
N HIS A 706 6.24 28.27 -14.42
CA HIS A 706 5.10 27.36 -14.67
C HIS A 706 3.72 27.89 -14.23
N GLY A 707 3.54 29.22 -14.18
CA GLY A 707 2.30 29.85 -13.71
C GLY A 707 2.15 29.89 -12.19
N GLN A 708 3.19 29.50 -11.45
CA GLN A 708 3.27 29.57 -9.99
C GLN A 708 3.78 30.94 -9.55
N HIS A 709 3.17 31.49 -8.51
CA HIS A 709 3.58 32.76 -7.91
C HIS A 709 3.70 32.65 -6.39
N LEU A 710 4.63 33.40 -5.79
CA LEU A 710 4.66 33.66 -4.35
C LEU A 710 4.37 35.13 -4.11
N ILE A 711 3.28 35.40 -3.40
CA ILE A 711 2.84 36.75 -3.06
C ILE A 711 3.29 37.08 -1.64
N LEU A 712 4.14 38.09 -1.47
CA LEU A 712 4.49 38.66 -0.17
C LEU A 712 3.63 39.89 0.07
N ARG A 713 2.57 39.77 0.88
CA ARG A 713 1.64 40.89 1.05
C ARG A 713 2.21 42.02 1.89
N GLY A 714 1.79 43.24 1.55
CA GLY A 714 2.19 44.47 2.23
C GLY A 714 3.71 44.71 2.20
N THR A 715 4.42 44.00 1.34
CA THR A 715 5.88 44.04 1.26
C THR A 715 6.29 44.96 0.12
N ALA A 716 7.18 45.91 0.42
CA ALA A 716 7.79 46.72 -0.62
C ALA A 716 8.94 45.94 -1.26
N LEU A 717 9.02 45.91 -2.59
CA LEU A 717 10.09 45.23 -3.32
C LEU A 717 11.50 45.76 -2.96
N ALA A 718 11.58 47.00 -2.46
CA ALA A 718 12.81 47.60 -1.97
C ALA A 718 13.23 47.14 -0.56
N SER A 719 12.32 46.58 0.24
CA SER A 719 12.62 46.08 1.59
C SER A 719 13.02 44.60 1.64
N VAL A 720 12.67 43.84 0.60
CA VAL A 720 13.10 42.44 0.44
C VAL A 720 14.62 42.38 0.40
N ASN A 721 15.23 41.60 1.31
CA ASN A 721 16.68 41.47 1.42
C ASN A 721 17.15 40.01 1.36
N ALA A 722 18.39 39.82 0.89
CA ALA A 722 18.98 38.49 0.73
C ALA A 722 19.03 37.67 2.04
N GLY A 723 19.07 38.35 3.19
CA GLY A 723 19.09 37.69 4.49
C GLY A 723 17.78 36.98 4.82
N GLU A 724 16.66 37.35 4.22
CA GLU A 724 15.35 36.72 4.41
C GLU A 724 15.21 35.43 3.59
N PHE A 725 16.06 35.18 2.60
CA PHE A 725 15.86 34.06 1.68
C PHE A 725 16.90 32.97 1.85
N THR A 726 16.42 31.72 1.84
CA THR A 726 17.27 30.53 1.78
C THR A 726 16.89 29.68 0.59
N PHE A 727 17.87 29.03 -0.04
CA PHE A 727 17.70 28.27 -1.28
C PHE A 727 18.24 26.86 -1.08
N SER A 728 17.48 25.86 -1.52
CA SER A 728 17.95 24.47 -1.48
C SER A 728 17.37 23.66 -2.64
N ASN A 729 18.20 22.78 -3.21
CA ASN A 729 17.78 21.76 -4.18
C ASN A 729 17.23 20.50 -3.50
N ALA A 730 16.83 20.62 -2.22
CA ALA A 730 16.35 19.48 -1.46
C ALA A 730 14.95 19.11 -1.97
N THR A 731 14.88 18.03 -2.73
CA THR A 731 13.67 17.26 -3.01
C THR A 731 13.15 16.50 -1.78
N ASP A 732 13.90 16.52 -0.69
CA ASP A 732 13.69 15.62 0.41
C ASP A 732 12.91 16.25 1.57
N LEU A 733 11.61 15.96 1.60
CA LEU A 733 10.77 16.20 2.77
C LEU A 733 11.11 15.24 3.92
N SER A 734 12.02 14.26 3.77
CA SER A 734 12.39 13.32 4.85
C SER A 734 12.76 14.02 6.15
N GLN A 735 13.41 15.18 6.07
CA GLN A 735 13.77 15.98 7.24
C GLN A 735 12.55 16.51 8.02
N TYR A 736 11.39 16.62 7.37
CA TYR A 736 10.11 17.03 7.95
C TYR A 736 9.13 15.86 8.13
N LEU A 737 9.31 14.74 7.42
CA LEU A 737 8.50 13.51 7.45
C LEU A 737 9.01 12.46 8.45
N HIS A 738 9.98 12.79 9.31
CA HIS A 738 10.39 11.88 10.37
C HIS A 738 9.29 11.73 11.42
N HIS A 739 8.54 10.64 11.27
CA HIS A 739 7.72 9.87 12.22
C HIS A 739 6.35 9.63 11.62
N TYR A 740 6.18 8.48 10.97
CA TYR A 740 5.08 7.52 11.11
C TYR A 740 5.47 6.31 10.25
N SER A 741 6.15 5.36 10.89
CA SER A 741 6.45 4.01 10.39
C SER A 741 5.54 3.01 11.05
#